data_AF-A0A7L0VRI8-F1
#
_entry.id   AF-A0A7L0VRI8-F1
#
_cell.length_a   1.000
_cell.length_b   1.000
_cell.length_c   1.000
_cell.angle_alpha   90.00
_cell.angle_beta   90.00
_cell.angle_gamma   90.00
#
_symmetry.space_group_name_H-M   'P 1'
#
loop_
_entity.id
_entity.type
_entity.pdbx_description
1 polymer ?
#
loop_
_entity_poly.entity_id
_entity_poly.type
_entity_poly.pdbx_seq_one_letter_code
_entity_poly.pdbx_strand_id
1 'polypeptide(L)'
;MGSLFRSEEVCLAQLFLQSASAYSCISELGERGLLEFRDLNPKVSPFQRRFVGEVRRCEEMEKTFSFLQQELRAAGRVPGPCPESPRAPVAREALRVQEQSEQLAQELREVTRNRASLRGRLRDLRQYLHVLREGERFTSLPAPLGSQPRPRALSEREPILDPSLHQHLERKINFVAGVIHPWRVTAFERLLWRACRGYLVASFVEMPEPMEDPATGESITWVIFLISYWGEQIGQKIRKISDCFHCQVYLYPESEASRTDTIARLHGQIQEFSVTLEETEKYLAEVLDKVAQALPTWRVQVQKMKAIYLVLNQCSFDVTKKCLIAEVWCPVQDLTQVQDALRQGSYQSGSSVECFVQRVPTLESPPTLIRTNKFTAGFQSIVDAYGVASYQEVNPAPYAIITFPFIFAIMFGDVGHGLLMFLFALWMVLYEDSPRLRQGTNEIWLTFFEGRYLILLMGAFSIYTGFIYNECFSKATAIFTSAWSVATMANHSSWSSAYLATHPSLTLDPNVTGVFRGPYPFGIDPIWSLATNHLNFLNSFKMKMSVVLGIVHMGFGVVLGVFNHVHFQQRHRLVLEFLPEMIFLLALFGYLVFLIFYKWIKFSAADSRVAPSILIHFIDMFLFTSNAENLPLYPGQVPVQMVLVVLALASVPVLLLGTPLYQWCRQRGLTASAVPVQPLATGEQEPLLEGQEARNSINATTEDVESGRHGPDAKHFDFAEIFMHQAIHTIEYCLGCVSNTASYLRLWALSLAHAQLSEVLWTMVMRNGFVGLSYVGGVVLVPVFAAFAVLTVAILLVMEGLSAFLHALRLHWVEFQNKFYVGAGYKLCPFAFAPDTWE
;
A
#
# COMPACT_ATOMS: atom_id res chain seq x y z
N MET A 1 16.53 24.75 -11.68
CA MET A 1 15.70 24.20 -10.59
C MET A 1 14.25 24.34 -11.04
N GLY A 2 13.59 23.22 -11.38
CA GLY A 2 12.18 23.23 -11.78
C GLY A 2 11.32 23.73 -10.61
N SER A 3 10.46 24.71 -10.85
CA SER A 3 9.63 25.28 -9.80
C SER A 3 8.53 24.28 -9.43
N LEU A 4 8.59 23.70 -8.22
CA LEU A 4 7.56 22.80 -7.67
C LEU A 4 6.14 23.39 -7.69
N PHE A 5 6.05 24.71 -7.91
CA PHE A 5 4.84 25.49 -8.09
C PHE A 5 3.99 25.09 -9.30
N ARG A 6 4.59 24.60 -10.39
CA ARG A 6 3.88 24.16 -11.61
C ARG A 6 4.53 22.93 -12.23
N SER A 7 3.81 22.25 -13.12
CA SER A 7 4.41 21.17 -13.91
C SER A 7 5.52 21.69 -14.83
N GLU A 8 6.50 20.85 -15.12
CA GLU A 8 7.54 21.16 -16.09
C GLU A 8 6.99 21.20 -17.52
N GLU A 9 7.69 21.92 -18.40
CA GLU A 9 7.37 21.95 -19.81
C GLU A 9 7.76 20.63 -20.47
N VAL A 10 6.78 19.96 -21.08
CA VAL A 10 6.94 18.69 -21.77
C VAL A 10 6.64 18.90 -23.25
N CYS A 11 7.45 18.27 -24.10
CA CYS A 11 7.27 18.29 -25.55
C CYS A 11 7.11 16.87 -26.09
N LEU A 12 6.36 16.73 -27.18
CA LEU A 12 6.37 15.49 -27.95
C LEU A 12 7.59 15.49 -28.86
N ALA A 13 8.37 14.41 -28.79
CA ALA A 13 9.50 14.18 -29.65
C ALA A 13 9.34 12.84 -30.38
N GLN A 14 9.75 12.81 -31.65
CA GLN A 14 9.89 11.61 -32.45
C GLN A 14 11.35 11.17 -32.46
N LEU A 15 11.57 9.90 -32.14
CA LEU A 15 12.86 9.23 -32.19
C LEU A 15 12.96 8.40 -33.47
N PHE A 16 14.03 8.60 -34.22
CA PHE A 16 14.37 7.75 -35.35
C PHE A 16 15.51 6.81 -34.96
N LEU A 17 15.16 5.54 -34.75
CA LEU A 17 16.06 4.50 -34.31
C LEU A 17 16.41 3.57 -35.48
N GLN A 18 17.68 3.27 -35.67
CA GLN A 18 18.08 2.24 -36.63
C GLN A 18 17.89 0.85 -36.02
N SER A 19 17.46 -0.13 -36.82
CA SER A 19 17.18 -1.49 -36.33
C SER A 19 18.37 -2.17 -35.62
N ALA A 20 19.61 -1.85 -36.01
CA ALA A 20 20.82 -2.42 -35.40
C ALA A 20 21.19 -1.79 -34.05
N SER A 21 20.88 -0.51 -33.83
CA SER A 21 21.19 0.24 -32.61
C SER A 21 19.98 0.47 -31.70
N ALA A 22 18.78 0.10 -32.12
CA ALA A 22 17.56 0.35 -31.36
C ALA A 22 17.60 -0.23 -29.93
N TYR A 23 18.16 -1.44 -29.77
CA TYR A 23 18.26 -2.09 -28.47
C TYR A 23 19.20 -1.34 -27.50
N SER A 24 20.41 -0.97 -27.96
CA SER A 24 21.38 -0.23 -27.13
C SER A 24 20.90 1.18 -26.81
N CYS A 25 20.29 1.87 -27.78
CA CYS A 25 19.69 3.18 -27.58
C CYS A 25 18.60 3.13 -26.52
N ILE A 26 17.64 2.19 -26.60
CA ILE A 26 16.57 2.07 -25.59
C ILE A 26 17.12 1.64 -24.23
N SER A 27 18.16 0.81 -24.19
CA SER A 27 18.85 0.47 -22.95
C SER A 27 19.42 1.73 -22.27
N GLU A 28 20.17 2.56 -22.99
CA GLU A 28 20.75 3.80 -22.45
C GLU A 28 19.64 4.81 -22.07
N LEU A 29 18.55 4.88 -22.84
CA LEU A 29 17.39 5.71 -22.48
C LEU A 29 16.71 5.21 -21.20
N GLY A 30 16.61 3.89 -20.99
CA GLY A 30 16.04 3.28 -19.79
C GLY A 30 16.91 3.46 -18.54
N GLU A 31 18.24 3.50 -18.68
CA GLU A 31 19.15 3.84 -17.57
C GLU A 31 19.03 5.32 -17.15
N ARG A 32 18.66 6.20 -18.08
CA ARG A 32 18.43 7.64 -17.78
C ARG A 32 17.04 7.90 -17.20
N GLY A 33 16.01 7.20 -17.67
CA GLY A 33 14.69 7.26 -17.04
C GLY A 33 13.92 8.56 -17.23
N LEU A 34 13.94 9.15 -18.44
CA LEU A 34 13.40 10.50 -18.69
C LEU A 34 12.24 10.56 -19.68
N LEU A 35 11.96 9.46 -20.39
CA LEU A 35 11.04 9.44 -21.52
C LEU A 35 9.85 8.54 -21.25
N GLU A 36 8.66 8.99 -21.60
CA GLU A 36 7.48 8.13 -21.66
C GLU A 36 7.18 7.77 -23.12
N PHE A 37 7.11 6.47 -23.43
CA PHE A 37 6.82 5.98 -24.77
C PHE A 37 5.32 5.92 -25.03
N ARG A 38 4.90 6.47 -26.17
CA ARG A 38 3.53 6.33 -26.65
C ARG A 38 3.40 5.05 -27.48
N ASP A 39 2.31 4.33 -27.29
CA ASP A 39 1.98 3.19 -28.14
C ASP A 39 1.50 3.68 -29.52
N LEU A 40 2.31 3.44 -30.55
CA LEU A 40 1.98 3.75 -31.94
C LEU A 40 1.14 2.65 -32.61
N ASN A 41 1.02 1.48 -31.95
CA ASN A 41 0.34 0.30 -32.48
C ASN A 41 -0.86 -0.15 -31.61
N PRO A 42 -1.81 0.74 -31.24
CA PRO A 42 -2.92 0.38 -30.33
C PRO A 42 -3.92 -0.60 -30.97
N LYS A 43 -4.03 -0.60 -32.30
CA LYS A 43 -4.95 -1.48 -33.06
C LYS A 43 -4.39 -2.89 -33.29
N VAL A 44 -3.10 -3.12 -33.00
CA VAL A 44 -2.43 -4.39 -33.25
C VAL A 44 -2.41 -5.21 -31.98
N SER A 45 -2.90 -6.44 -32.06
CA SER A 45 -2.89 -7.36 -30.91
C SER A 45 -1.45 -7.65 -30.44
N PRO A 46 -1.21 -7.87 -29.14
CA PRO A 46 0.12 -8.11 -28.60
C PRO A 46 0.88 -9.23 -29.31
N PHE A 47 0.21 -10.30 -29.73
CA PHE A 47 0.80 -11.47 -30.39
C PHE A 47 1.29 -11.20 -31.82
N GLN A 48 0.73 -10.19 -32.50
CA GLN A 48 1.11 -9.82 -33.86
C GLN A 48 2.29 -8.83 -33.89
N ARG A 49 2.73 -8.35 -32.71
CA ARG A 49 3.88 -7.45 -32.61
C ARG A 49 5.18 -8.19 -32.92
N ARG A 50 6.17 -7.46 -33.41
CA ARG A 50 7.39 -8.04 -34.00
C ARG A 50 8.28 -8.77 -32.99
N PHE A 51 8.45 -8.25 -31.77
CA PHE A 51 9.40 -8.78 -30.78
C PHE A 51 8.77 -9.74 -29.76
N VAL A 52 7.61 -10.33 -30.08
CA VAL A 52 6.90 -11.27 -29.18
C VAL A 52 7.74 -12.52 -28.87
N GLY A 53 8.49 -13.03 -29.86
CA GLY A 53 9.36 -14.18 -29.66
C GLY A 53 10.42 -13.94 -28.58
N GLU A 54 11.04 -12.76 -28.58
CA GLU A 54 12.05 -12.39 -27.58
C GLU A 54 11.43 -12.15 -26.20
N VAL A 55 10.23 -11.55 -26.14
CA VAL A 55 9.50 -11.40 -24.86
C VAL A 55 9.16 -12.76 -24.26
N ARG A 56 8.65 -13.69 -25.06
CA ARG A 56 8.35 -15.06 -24.61
C ARG A 56 9.61 -15.78 -24.11
N ARG A 57 10.73 -15.58 -24.78
CA ARG A 57 12.03 -16.12 -24.36
C ARG A 57 12.46 -15.56 -22.99
N CYS A 58 12.27 -14.26 -22.75
CA CYS A 58 12.49 -13.67 -21.42
C CYS A 58 11.59 -14.29 -20.35
N GLU A 59 10.32 -14.53 -20.66
CA GLU A 59 9.36 -15.16 -19.73
C GLU A 59 9.72 -16.63 -19.42
N GLU A 60 10.25 -17.36 -20.40
CA GLU A 60 10.77 -18.72 -20.19
C GLU A 60 11.97 -18.71 -19.24
N MET A 61 12.90 -17.75 -19.41
CA MET A 61 14.00 -17.55 -18.45
C MET A 61 13.49 -17.18 -17.05
N GLU A 62 12.51 -16.27 -16.92
CA GLU A 62 11.90 -15.91 -15.63
C GLU A 62 11.27 -17.12 -14.92
N LYS A 63 10.65 -18.05 -15.66
CA LYS A 63 10.13 -19.32 -15.11
C LYS A 63 11.25 -20.19 -14.56
N THR A 64 12.39 -20.30 -15.29
CA THR A 64 13.55 -21.05 -14.78
C THR A 64 14.13 -20.42 -13.52
N PHE A 65 14.23 -19.09 -13.45
CA PHE A 65 14.70 -18.39 -12.26
C PHE A 65 13.76 -18.54 -11.07
N SER A 66 12.44 -18.52 -11.30
CA SER A 66 11.45 -18.77 -10.27
C SER A 66 11.58 -20.18 -9.67
N PHE A 67 11.85 -21.18 -10.52
CA PHE A 67 12.17 -22.53 -10.07
C PHE A 67 13.46 -22.58 -9.23
N LEU A 68 14.55 -21.99 -9.71
CA LEU A 68 15.81 -21.92 -8.96
C LEU A 68 15.65 -21.22 -7.60
N GLN A 69 14.84 -20.16 -7.55
CA GLN A 69 14.55 -19.44 -6.31
C GLN A 69 13.73 -20.28 -5.32
N GLN A 70 12.77 -21.07 -5.80
CA GLN A 70 11.99 -21.99 -4.95
C GLN A 70 12.90 -23.06 -4.32
N GLU A 71 13.81 -23.64 -5.10
CA GLU A 71 14.78 -24.62 -4.59
C GLU A 71 15.75 -24.01 -3.58
N LEU A 72 16.21 -22.77 -3.81
CA LEU A 72 17.06 -22.05 -2.86
C LEU A 72 16.36 -21.82 -1.52
N ARG A 73 15.09 -21.39 -1.57
CA ARG A 73 14.24 -21.18 -0.38
C ARG A 73 13.96 -22.48 0.34
N ALA A 74 13.71 -23.58 -0.38
CA ALA A 74 13.52 -24.90 0.21
C ALA A 74 14.78 -25.39 0.95
N ALA A 75 15.97 -25.00 0.49
CA ALA A 75 17.24 -25.26 1.17
C ALA A 75 17.54 -24.28 2.34
N GLY A 76 16.65 -23.34 2.64
CA GLY A 76 16.84 -22.35 3.71
C GLY A 76 17.92 -21.31 3.42
N ARG A 77 18.38 -21.20 2.16
CA ARG A 77 19.38 -20.20 1.76
C ARG A 77 18.69 -18.95 1.24
N VAL A 78 19.12 -17.79 1.74
CA VAL A 78 18.63 -16.49 1.27
C VAL A 78 19.53 -16.04 0.11
N PRO A 79 18.99 -15.54 -1.01
CA PRO A 79 19.79 -14.96 -2.07
C PRO A 79 20.64 -13.82 -1.50
N GLY A 80 21.91 -13.71 -1.93
CA GLY A 80 22.73 -12.56 -1.58
C GLY A 80 22.15 -11.27 -2.17
N PRO A 81 22.38 -10.09 -1.54
CA PRO A 81 21.99 -8.82 -2.13
C PRO A 81 22.77 -8.59 -3.44
N CYS A 82 22.10 -8.03 -4.45
CA CYS A 82 22.75 -7.60 -5.68
C CYS A 82 23.71 -6.44 -5.35
N PRO A 83 25.04 -6.57 -5.58
CA PRO A 83 25.99 -5.54 -5.18
C PRO A 83 25.99 -4.32 -6.12
N GLU A 84 25.58 -4.47 -7.38
CA GLU A 84 25.53 -3.40 -8.39
C GLU A 84 24.38 -3.64 -9.37
N SER A 85 23.80 -2.59 -9.96
CA SER A 85 22.77 -2.71 -11.00
C SER A 85 23.43 -3.08 -12.35
N PRO A 86 23.38 -4.34 -12.80
CA PRO A 86 24.04 -4.73 -14.05
C PRO A 86 23.39 -4.03 -15.24
N ARG A 87 24.20 -3.71 -16.25
CA ARG A 87 23.68 -3.21 -17.55
C ARG A 87 22.82 -4.27 -18.22
N ALA A 88 21.88 -3.84 -19.06
CA ALA A 88 21.09 -4.77 -19.86
C ALA A 88 22.02 -5.61 -20.76
N PRO A 89 21.85 -6.94 -20.79
CA PRO A 89 22.73 -7.81 -21.57
C PRO A 89 22.51 -7.59 -23.06
N VAL A 90 23.57 -7.69 -23.86
CA VAL A 90 23.44 -7.74 -25.31
C VAL A 90 22.84 -9.10 -25.71
N ALA A 91 22.17 -9.20 -26.86
CA ALA A 91 21.54 -10.44 -27.33
C ALA A 91 22.45 -11.70 -27.27
N ARG A 92 23.77 -11.53 -27.46
CA ARG A 92 24.76 -12.62 -27.33
C ARG A 92 24.99 -13.06 -25.87
N GLU A 93 24.97 -12.12 -24.95
CA GLU A 93 25.12 -12.40 -23.52
C GLU A 93 23.84 -13.02 -22.96
N ALA A 94 22.67 -12.59 -23.43
CA ALA A 94 21.39 -13.20 -23.08
C ALA A 94 21.33 -14.70 -23.46
N LEU A 95 21.90 -15.08 -24.60
CA LEU A 95 22.07 -16.50 -24.98
C LEU A 95 22.94 -17.26 -23.99
N ARG A 96 24.04 -16.67 -23.53
CA ARG A 96 24.93 -17.30 -22.53
C ARG A 96 24.23 -17.47 -21.18
N VAL A 97 23.50 -16.44 -20.73
CA VAL A 97 22.72 -16.51 -19.49
C VAL A 97 21.66 -17.59 -19.59
N GLN A 98 20.97 -17.70 -20.72
CA GLN A 98 19.99 -18.75 -20.94
C GLN A 98 20.63 -20.14 -20.85
N GLU A 99 21.70 -20.39 -21.61
CA GLU A 99 22.39 -21.68 -21.63
C GLU A 99 22.88 -22.08 -20.23
N GLN A 100 23.51 -21.16 -19.50
CA GLN A 100 23.98 -21.41 -18.13
C GLN A 100 22.83 -21.67 -17.15
N SER A 101 21.74 -20.90 -17.25
CA SER A 101 20.58 -21.07 -16.37
C SER A 101 19.84 -22.38 -16.60
N GLU A 102 19.73 -22.81 -17.87
CA GLU A 102 19.11 -24.08 -18.24
C GLU A 102 20.00 -25.26 -17.81
N GLN A 103 21.31 -25.16 -18.00
CA GLN A 103 22.29 -26.16 -17.53
C GLN A 103 22.19 -26.34 -16.01
N LEU A 104 22.25 -25.26 -15.23
CA LEU A 104 22.12 -25.33 -13.77
C LEU A 104 20.75 -25.85 -13.32
N ALA A 105 19.67 -25.46 -14.02
CA ALA A 105 18.33 -25.96 -13.70
C ALA A 105 18.20 -27.47 -14.01
N GLN A 106 18.84 -27.97 -15.07
CA GLN A 106 18.89 -29.39 -15.38
C GLN A 106 19.73 -30.16 -14.34
N GLU A 107 20.93 -29.69 -14.04
CA GLU A 107 21.80 -30.27 -13.01
C GLU A 107 21.07 -30.35 -11.67
N LEU A 108 20.40 -29.28 -11.25
CA LEU A 108 19.67 -29.26 -9.99
C LEU A 108 18.50 -30.25 -9.99
N ARG A 109 17.74 -30.36 -11.08
CA ARG A 109 16.67 -31.36 -11.21
C ARG A 109 17.21 -32.79 -11.13
N GLU A 110 18.34 -33.06 -11.78
CA GLU A 110 18.97 -34.37 -11.76
C GLU A 110 19.49 -34.73 -10.37
N VAL A 111 20.18 -33.80 -9.72
CA VAL A 111 20.71 -34.00 -8.36
C VAL A 111 19.57 -34.17 -7.36
N THR A 112 18.53 -33.34 -7.41
CA THR A 112 17.36 -33.46 -6.51
C THR A 112 16.63 -34.78 -6.74
N ARG A 113 16.49 -35.24 -8.00
CA ARG A 113 15.90 -36.55 -8.33
C ARG A 113 16.76 -37.71 -7.81
N ASN A 114 18.07 -37.64 -8.00
CA ASN A 114 19.02 -38.66 -7.54
C ASN A 114 19.03 -38.74 -6.01
N ARG A 115 19.09 -37.60 -5.33
CA ARG A 115 18.98 -37.47 -3.88
C ARG A 115 17.68 -38.09 -3.36
N ALA A 116 16.54 -37.78 -3.97
CA ALA A 116 15.25 -38.36 -3.58
C ALA A 116 15.23 -39.89 -3.76
N SER A 117 15.79 -40.39 -4.87
CA SER A 117 15.92 -41.83 -5.12
C SER A 117 16.83 -42.54 -4.12
N LEU A 118 17.98 -41.94 -3.79
CA LEU A 118 18.93 -42.47 -2.80
C LEU A 118 18.32 -42.47 -1.40
N ARG A 119 17.66 -41.38 -0.98
CA ARG A 119 16.93 -41.33 0.30
C ARG A 119 15.83 -42.38 0.38
N GLY A 120 15.09 -42.59 -0.71
CA GLY A 120 14.09 -43.64 -0.82
C GLY A 120 14.69 -45.04 -0.60
N ARG A 121 15.74 -45.39 -1.35
CA ARG A 121 16.43 -46.68 -1.22
C ARG A 121 17.04 -46.89 0.17
N LEU A 122 17.67 -45.86 0.73
CA LEU A 122 18.28 -45.92 2.05
C LEU A 122 17.23 -46.15 3.14
N ARG A 123 16.06 -45.50 3.03
CA ARG A 123 14.91 -45.79 3.91
C ARG A 123 14.47 -47.24 3.78
N ASP A 124 14.27 -47.74 2.56
CA ASP A 124 13.79 -49.11 2.34
C ASP A 124 14.80 -50.14 2.91
N LEU A 125 16.11 -49.90 2.75
CA LEU A 125 17.16 -50.75 3.34
C LEU A 125 17.19 -50.70 4.87
N ARG A 126 17.03 -49.51 5.47
CA ARG A 126 16.95 -49.36 6.94
C ARG A 126 15.73 -50.08 7.49
N GLN A 127 14.57 -49.90 6.87
CA GLN A 127 13.35 -50.60 7.24
C GLN A 127 13.54 -52.11 7.17
N TYR A 128 14.14 -52.62 6.09
CA TYR A 128 14.42 -54.04 5.96
C TYR A 128 15.35 -54.56 7.07
N LEU A 129 16.40 -53.81 7.40
CA LEU A 129 17.32 -54.14 8.47
C LEU A 129 16.63 -54.21 9.84
N HIS A 130 15.76 -53.26 10.17
CA HIS A 130 14.99 -53.29 11.41
C HIS A 130 13.99 -54.45 11.45
N VAL A 131 13.33 -54.77 10.33
CA VAL A 131 12.45 -55.93 10.21
C VAL A 131 13.19 -57.23 10.53
N LEU A 132 14.42 -57.39 10.03
CA LEU A 132 15.24 -58.59 10.30
C LEU A 132 15.75 -58.65 11.75
N ARG A 133 16.10 -57.50 12.35
CA ARG A 133 16.56 -57.42 13.75
C ARG A 133 15.44 -57.70 14.75
N GLU A 134 14.25 -57.12 14.55
CA GLU A 134 13.10 -57.36 15.45
C GLU A 134 12.50 -58.75 15.22
N GLY A 135 12.55 -59.27 13.99
CA GLY A 135 12.21 -60.67 13.69
C GLY A 135 13.03 -61.69 14.49
N GLU A 136 14.30 -61.38 14.78
CA GLU A 136 15.16 -62.21 15.63
C GLU A 136 14.55 -62.43 17.01
N ARG A 137 14.09 -61.35 17.66
CA ARG A 137 13.48 -61.42 19.00
C ARG A 137 12.25 -62.31 19.04
N PHE A 138 11.51 -62.38 17.94
CA PHE A 138 10.33 -63.24 17.81
C PHE A 138 10.67 -64.70 17.59
N THR A 139 11.72 -64.99 16.82
CA THR A 139 12.18 -66.36 16.59
C THR A 139 13.04 -66.91 17.73
N SER A 140 13.68 -66.05 18.52
CA SER A 140 14.59 -66.43 19.61
C SER A 140 13.90 -66.67 20.95
N LEU A 141 12.58 -66.50 21.07
CA LEU A 141 11.84 -66.92 22.26
C LEU A 141 11.90 -68.45 22.37
N PRO A 142 12.59 -69.02 23.38
CA PRO A 142 12.63 -70.46 23.55
C PRO A 142 11.22 -70.94 23.90
N ALA A 143 10.77 -72.03 23.26
CA ALA A 143 9.71 -72.85 23.83
C ALA A 143 10.03 -73.10 25.33
N PRO A 144 9.09 -72.91 26.26
CA PRO A 144 9.38 -73.05 27.69
C PRO A 144 9.65 -74.52 28.03
N LEU A 145 10.92 -74.92 27.95
CA LEU A 145 11.45 -76.13 28.53
C LEU A 145 11.68 -75.88 30.03
N GLY A 146 10.78 -76.43 30.86
CA GLY A 146 11.03 -76.64 32.29
C GLY A 146 10.20 -75.81 33.26
N SER A 147 8.90 -76.09 33.36
CA SER A 147 8.19 -75.94 34.63
C SER A 147 7.08 -77.00 34.73
N GLN A 148 7.07 -77.71 35.86
CA GLN A 148 6.27 -78.90 36.17
C GLN A 148 4.76 -78.80 35.83
N PRO A 149 4.09 -79.93 35.54
CA PRO A 149 2.65 -79.94 35.27
C PRO A 149 1.88 -79.67 36.56
N ARG A 150 1.15 -78.56 36.60
CA ARG A 150 0.11 -78.33 37.61
C ARG A 150 -1.23 -78.80 37.04
N PRO A 151 -1.91 -79.77 37.66
CA PRO A 151 -3.15 -80.32 37.13
C PRO A 151 -4.30 -79.32 37.38
N ARG A 152 -5.08 -79.00 36.33
CA ARG A 152 -6.42 -78.41 36.49
C ARG A 152 -7.45 -79.37 35.93
N ALA A 153 -8.16 -79.96 36.90
CA ALA A 153 -9.50 -80.52 36.91
C ALA A 153 -10.18 -80.89 35.58
N LEU A 154 -10.49 -82.18 35.52
CA LEU A 154 -11.55 -82.86 34.79
C LEU A 154 -12.82 -82.00 34.56
N SER A 155 -13.27 -81.96 33.31
CA SER A 155 -14.69 -82.13 32.98
C SER A 155 -14.79 -83.16 31.86
N GLU A 156 -15.61 -84.16 32.11
CA GLU A 156 -15.71 -85.45 31.45
C GLU A 156 -16.42 -85.36 30.09
N ARG A 157 -15.80 -85.90 29.04
CA ARG A 157 -16.42 -86.72 27.98
C ARG A 157 -15.33 -87.23 27.02
N GLU A 158 -15.04 -88.52 27.14
CA GLU A 158 -14.19 -89.38 26.29
C GLU A 158 -14.70 -89.51 24.82
N PRO A 159 -14.01 -90.20 23.87
CA PRO A 159 -12.78 -91.00 24.01
C PRO A 159 -11.64 -90.74 22.98
N ILE A 160 -10.42 -90.96 23.48
CA ILE A 160 -9.31 -91.79 22.95
C ILE A 160 -9.35 -92.12 21.44
N LEU A 161 -8.40 -91.54 20.70
CA LEU A 161 -7.94 -91.99 19.38
C LEU A 161 -6.40 -92.08 19.40
N ASP A 162 -5.89 -93.13 18.77
CA ASP A 162 -4.57 -93.73 18.92
C ASP A 162 -3.33 -92.83 18.67
N PRO A 163 -2.20 -93.08 19.36
CA PRO A 163 -0.94 -92.33 19.20
C PRO A 163 -0.13 -92.70 17.93
N SER A 164 -0.69 -93.50 17.01
CA SER A 164 -0.01 -94.03 15.83
C SER A 164 -0.09 -93.14 14.58
N LEU A 165 -0.46 -91.85 14.73
CA LEU A 165 -0.55 -90.87 13.63
C LEU A 165 0.50 -89.74 13.70
N HIS A 166 1.62 -89.96 14.39
CA HIS A 166 2.76 -89.02 14.40
C HIS A 166 3.59 -89.01 13.11
N GLN A 167 3.18 -89.77 12.10
CA GLN A 167 3.82 -89.80 10.79
C GLN A 167 2.91 -89.16 9.75
N HIS A 168 2.88 -87.83 9.71
CA HIS A 168 2.72 -86.97 8.52
C HIS A 168 2.24 -85.57 8.93
N LEU A 169 3.19 -84.64 9.06
CA LEU A 169 3.17 -83.24 8.58
C LEU A 169 4.22 -82.48 9.40
N GLU A 170 5.46 -82.44 8.89
CA GLU A 170 6.29 -81.24 9.09
C GLU A 170 5.50 -80.07 8.49
N ARG A 171 4.64 -79.43 9.30
CA ARG A 171 3.90 -78.25 8.87
C ARG A 171 4.91 -77.13 8.74
N LYS A 172 5.46 -76.94 7.53
CA LYS A 172 6.36 -75.84 7.20
C LYS A 172 5.66 -74.51 7.55
N ILE A 173 6.19 -73.81 8.54
CA ILE A 173 5.72 -72.49 8.96
C ILE A 173 6.38 -71.46 8.05
N ASN A 174 5.57 -70.65 7.38
CA ASN A 174 6.07 -69.59 6.52
C ASN A 174 5.89 -68.24 7.24
N PHE A 175 6.83 -67.33 7.00
CA PHE A 175 6.82 -65.98 7.57
C PHE A 175 6.63 -64.93 6.47
N VAL A 176 5.79 -63.93 6.75
CA VAL A 176 5.70 -62.69 5.99
C VAL A 176 5.97 -61.55 6.94
N ALA A 177 7.00 -60.76 6.64
CA ALA A 177 7.40 -59.62 7.44
C ALA A 177 7.28 -58.34 6.61
N GLY A 178 6.89 -57.24 7.23
CA GLY A 178 6.73 -55.98 6.53
C GLY A 178 6.55 -54.80 7.47
N VAL A 179 6.40 -53.63 6.86
CA VAL A 179 6.23 -52.37 7.58
C VAL A 179 4.94 -51.71 7.15
N ILE A 180 4.22 -51.13 8.11
CA ILE A 180 2.94 -50.45 7.92
C ILE A 180 2.93 -49.12 8.69
N HIS A 181 2.20 -48.16 8.14
CA HIS A 181 1.99 -46.86 8.78
C HIS A 181 1.07 -46.98 10.02
N PRO A 182 1.37 -46.33 11.16
CA PRO A 182 0.65 -46.51 12.44
C PRO A 182 -0.87 -46.44 12.36
N TRP A 183 -1.41 -45.47 11.62
CA TRP A 183 -2.86 -45.28 11.51
C TRP A 183 -3.62 -46.43 10.82
N ARG A 184 -2.93 -47.27 10.04
CA ARG A 184 -3.52 -48.38 9.27
C ARG A 184 -3.47 -49.71 10.03
N VAL A 185 -2.70 -49.79 11.11
CA VAL A 185 -2.44 -51.03 11.87
C VAL A 185 -3.73 -51.68 12.34
N THR A 186 -4.61 -50.91 12.99
CA THR A 186 -5.85 -51.45 13.58
C THR A 186 -6.82 -51.98 12.52
N ALA A 187 -6.87 -51.35 11.34
CA ALA A 187 -7.71 -51.80 10.23
C ALA A 187 -7.13 -53.05 9.56
N PHE A 188 -5.80 -53.08 9.40
CA PHE A 188 -5.07 -54.21 8.83
C PHE A 188 -5.22 -55.48 9.68
N GLU A 189 -5.04 -55.37 11.01
CA GLU A 189 -5.22 -56.47 11.95
C GLU A 189 -6.64 -57.06 11.89
N ARG A 190 -7.66 -56.20 11.91
CA ARG A 190 -9.06 -56.64 11.81
C ARG A 190 -9.36 -57.37 10.50
N LEU A 191 -8.80 -56.93 9.37
CA LEU A 191 -9.02 -57.59 8.09
C LEU A 191 -8.31 -58.94 8.02
N LEU A 192 -7.06 -59.01 8.49
CA LEU A 192 -6.31 -60.26 8.60
C LEU A 192 -7.05 -61.29 9.44
N TRP A 193 -7.56 -60.88 10.61
CA TRP A 193 -8.31 -61.76 11.51
C TRP A 193 -9.60 -62.28 10.85
N ARG A 194 -10.35 -61.41 10.18
CA ARG A 194 -11.60 -61.77 9.48
C ARG A 194 -11.37 -62.71 8.28
N ALA A 195 -10.32 -62.48 7.50
CA ALA A 195 -10.03 -63.24 6.28
C ALA A 195 -9.43 -64.63 6.57
N CYS A 196 -8.59 -64.71 7.61
CA CYS A 196 -7.82 -65.92 7.91
C CYS A 196 -8.37 -66.74 9.08
N ARG A 197 -9.47 -66.31 9.73
CA ARG A 197 -10.23 -67.08 10.74
C ARG A 197 -9.36 -67.76 11.82
N GLY A 198 -8.31 -67.07 12.29
CA GLY A 198 -7.42 -67.57 13.35
C GLY A 198 -6.27 -68.48 12.92
N TYR A 199 -6.07 -68.74 11.62
CA TYR A 199 -4.92 -69.51 11.10
C TYR A 199 -3.63 -68.68 10.92
N LEU A 200 -3.49 -67.58 11.66
CA LEU A 200 -2.29 -66.74 11.64
C LEU A 200 -1.93 -66.30 13.05
N VAL A 201 -0.64 -66.06 13.27
CA VAL A 201 -0.13 -65.32 14.43
C VAL A 201 0.56 -64.08 13.87
N ALA A 202 0.02 -62.91 14.19
CA ALA A 202 0.59 -61.62 13.83
C ALA A 202 1.16 -60.96 15.09
N SER A 203 2.41 -60.52 15.03
CA SER A 203 3.00 -59.61 16.00
C SER A 203 3.23 -58.26 15.35
N PHE A 204 2.94 -57.19 16.10
CA PHE A 204 3.18 -55.80 15.70
C PHE A 204 4.14 -55.17 16.70
N VAL A 205 5.20 -54.54 16.19
CA VAL A 205 6.22 -53.85 17.00
C VAL A 205 6.47 -52.49 16.41
N GLU A 206 6.43 -51.47 17.25
CA GLU A 206 6.84 -50.13 16.87
C GLU A 206 8.36 -50.10 16.67
N MET A 207 8.80 -49.53 15.55
CA MET A 207 10.21 -49.40 15.25
C MET A 207 10.87 -48.46 16.27
N PRO A 208 12.07 -48.81 16.80
CA PRO A 208 12.72 -48.01 17.84
C PRO A 208 13.20 -46.63 17.34
N GLU A 209 13.45 -46.50 16.04
CA GLU A 209 13.89 -45.25 15.42
C GLU A 209 12.77 -44.66 14.54
N PRO A 210 12.34 -43.40 14.76
CA PRO A 210 11.40 -42.73 13.87
C PRO A 210 12.06 -42.40 12.53
N MET A 211 11.33 -42.59 11.44
CA MET A 211 11.81 -42.33 10.07
C MET A 211 10.99 -41.24 9.39
N GLU A 212 11.64 -40.48 8.52
CA GLU A 212 10.97 -39.45 7.73
C GLU A 212 10.04 -40.06 6.68
N ASP A 213 8.79 -39.61 6.69
CA ASP A 213 7.79 -39.99 5.71
C ASP A 213 8.08 -39.34 4.34
N PRO A 214 7.97 -40.09 3.22
CA PRO A 214 8.28 -39.59 1.88
C PRO A 214 7.39 -38.43 1.41
N ALA A 215 6.17 -38.36 1.93
CA ALA A 215 5.15 -37.42 1.45
C ALA A 215 4.99 -36.19 2.35
N THR A 216 5.21 -36.35 3.66
CA THR A 216 4.98 -35.29 4.65
C THR A 216 6.28 -34.71 5.21
N GLY A 217 7.41 -35.42 5.12
CA GLY A 217 8.67 -35.01 5.73
C GLY A 217 8.67 -35.06 7.26
N GLU A 218 7.60 -35.62 7.87
CA GLU A 218 7.48 -35.75 9.31
C GLU A 218 8.16 -37.05 9.79
N SER A 219 8.77 -37.01 10.97
CA SER A 219 9.38 -38.17 11.60
C SER A 219 8.29 -39.05 12.23
N ILE A 220 7.99 -40.19 11.62
CA ILE A 220 6.96 -41.12 12.08
C ILE A 220 7.60 -42.44 12.53
N THR A 221 7.12 -42.98 13.64
CA THR A 221 7.48 -44.32 14.10
C THR A 221 6.70 -45.36 13.30
N TRP A 222 7.37 -46.03 12.37
CA TRP A 222 6.74 -47.08 11.58
C TRP A 222 6.50 -48.34 12.41
N VAL A 223 5.48 -49.13 12.06
CA VAL A 223 5.18 -50.38 12.76
C VAL A 223 5.62 -51.57 11.90
N ILE A 224 6.46 -52.41 12.46
CA ILE A 224 6.89 -53.68 11.88
C ILE A 224 5.84 -54.73 12.23
N PHE A 225 5.41 -55.52 11.24
CA PHE A 225 4.60 -56.70 11.47
C PHE A 225 5.32 -57.96 11.03
N LEU A 226 5.20 -59.02 11.83
CA LEU A 226 5.64 -60.36 11.49
C LEU A 226 4.43 -61.29 11.58
N ILE A 227 4.07 -61.92 10.46
CA ILE A 227 2.94 -62.82 10.36
C ILE A 227 3.45 -64.21 10.04
N SER A 228 3.27 -65.14 10.98
CA SER A 228 3.44 -66.58 10.73
C SER A 228 2.11 -67.19 10.32
N TYR A 229 2.13 -68.01 9.27
CA TYR A 229 0.93 -68.65 8.73
C TYR A 229 1.23 -70.07 8.25
N TRP A 230 0.16 -70.86 8.16
CA TRP A 230 0.21 -72.23 7.66
C TRP A 230 -0.51 -72.34 6.31
N GLY A 231 0.15 -72.91 5.31
CA GLY A 231 -0.42 -73.17 4.00
C GLY A 231 -0.29 -72.03 2.98
N GLU A 232 -0.16 -72.41 1.70
CA GLU A 232 0.17 -71.48 0.61
C GLU A 232 -0.99 -70.56 0.21
N GLN A 233 -2.24 -71.06 0.25
CA GLN A 233 -3.43 -70.26 -0.07
C GLN A 233 -3.66 -69.10 0.92
N ILE A 234 -3.30 -69.29 2.19
CA ILE A 234 -3.36 -68.24 3.22
C ILE A 234 -2.25 -67.21 2.97
N GLY A 235 -1.05 -67.66 2.62
CA GLY A 235 0.06 -66.77 2.23
C GLY A 235 -0.29 -65.84 1.08
N GLN A 236 -0.95 -66.35 0.03
CA GLN A 236 -1.41 -65.51 -1.09
C GLN A 236 -2.49 -64.50 -0.67
N LYS A 237 -3.39 -64.85 0.25
CA LYS A 237 -4.38 -63.90 0.82
C LYS A 237 -3.71 -62.82 1.63
N ILE A 238 -2.71 -63.17 2.46
CA ILE A 238 -1.95 -62.20 3.26
C ILE A 238 -1.21 -61.22 2.35
N ARG A 239 -0.54 -61.70 1.29
CA ARG A 239 0.14 -60.83 0.31
C ARG A 239 -0.83 -59.87 -0.39
N LYS A 240 -1.99 -60.35 -0.82
CA LYS A 240 -3.03 -59.48 -1.41
C LYS A 240 -3.54 -58.43 -0.42
N ILE A 241 -3.72 -58.81 0.86
CA ILE A 241 -4.13 -57.87 1.90
C ILE A 241 -3.02 -56.84 2.17
N SER A 242 -1.75 -57.25 2.26
CA SER A 242 -0.64 -56.31 2.44
C SER A 242 -0.52 -55.34 1.27
N ASP A 243 -0.72 -55.81 0.04
CA ASP A 243 -0.70 -54.95 -1.16
C ASP A 243 -1.85 -53.93 -1.13
N CYS A 244 -3.06 -54.35 -0.71
CA CYS A 244 -4.23 -53.45 -0.57
C CYS A 244 -4.02 -52.33 0.46
N PHE A 245 -3.26 -52.57 1.54
CA PHE A 245 -2.95 -51.55 2.54
C PHE A 245 -1.68 -50.74 2.20
N HIS A 246 -1.04 -51.03 1.06
CA HIS A 246 0.25 -50.47 0.65
C HIS A 246 1.36 -50.71 1.68
N CYS A 247 1.36 -51.89 2.31
CA CYS A 247 2.43 -52.31 3.20
C CYS A 247 3.69 -52.67 2.38
N GLN A 248 4.87 -52.30 2.87
CA GLN A 248 6.12 -52.74 2.26
C GLN A 248 6.49 -54.10 2.85
N VAL A 249 6.46 -55.14 2.02
CA VAL A 249 6.76 -56.53 2.42
C VAL A 249 8.19 -56.89 2.06
N TYR A 250 8.92 -57.44 3.03
CA TYR A 250 10.31 -57.85 2.88
C TYR A 250 10.46 -59.37 2.98
N LEU A 251 11.48 -59.91 2.32
CA LEU A 251 11.78 -61.33 2.38
C LEU A 251 12.43 -61.68 3.72
N TYR A 252 11.84 -62.62 4.47
CA TYR A 252 12.36 -63.10 5.74
C TYR A 252 13.06 -64.47 5.54
N PRO A 253 14.41 -64.56 5.67
CA PRO A 253 15.12 -65.84 5.55
C PRO A 253 14.81 -66.81 6.70
N GLU A 254 14.59 -68.08 6.37
CA GLU A 254 14.25 -69.13 7.36
C GLU A 254 15.46 -69.61 8.19
N SER A 255 16.69 -69.46 7.67
CA SER A 255 17.93 -69.93 8.33
C SER A 255 18.67 -68.78 9.02
N GLU A 256 19.07 -68.98 10.27
CA GLU A 256 19.80 -67.98 11.07
C GLU A 256 21.12 -67.55 10.41
N ALA A 257 21.90 -68.49 9.87
CA ALA A 257 23.15 -68.18 9.17
C ALA A 257 22.92 -67.30 7.93
N SER A 258 21.89 -67.61 7.13
CA SER A 258 21.54 -66.80 5.96
C SER A 258 21.02 -65.40 6.35
N ARG A 259 20.40 -65.27 7.53
CA ARG A 259 19.88 -64.01 8.07
C ARG A 259 21.01 -63.12 8.59
N THR A 260 22.01 -63.69 9.27
CA THR A 260 23.21 -62.94 9.67
C THR A 260 23.99 -62.45 8.46
N ASP A 261 24.06 -63.25 7.41
CA ASP A 261 24.73 -62.87 6.15
C ASP A 261 23.99 -61.74 5.42
N THR A 262 22.65 -61.78 5.38
CA THR A 262 21.86 -60.69 4.78
C THR A 262 21.94 -59.42 5.62
N ILE A 263 21.91 -59.52 6.95
CA ILE A 263 22.09 -58.37 7.85
C ILE A 263 23.47 -57.73 7.62
N ALA A 264 24.55 -58.52 7.54
CA ALA A 264 25.89 -58.00 7.25
C ALA A 264 25.96 -57.30 5.89
N ARG A 265 25.33 -57.89 4.85
CA ARG A 265 25.24 -57.29 3.51
C ARG A 265 24.47 -55.96 3.52
N LEU A 266 23.34 -55.90 4.23
CA LEU A 266 22.52 -54.68 4.33
C LEU A 266 23.27 -53.56 5.06
N HIS A 267 24.03 -53.87 6.10
CA HIS A 267 24.87 -52.87 6.77
C HIS A 267 25.90 -52.29 5.81
N GLY A 268 26.58 -53.13 5.02
CA GLY A 268 27.52 -52.66 3.99
C GLY A 268 26.85 -51.75 2.97
N GLN A 269 25.70 -52.15 2.43
CA GLN A 269 24.94 -51.33 1.48
C GLN A 269 24.45 -50.01 2.08
N ILE A 270 23.98 -50.01 3.33
CA ILE A 270 23.54 -48.79 4.02
C ILE A 270 24.71 -47.82 4.20
N GLN A 271 25.91 -48.32 4.55
CA GLN A 271 27.11 -47.50 4.66
C GLN A 271 27.52 -46.89 3.31
N GLU A 272 27.53 -47.69 2.25
CA GLU A 272 27.81 -47.21 0.88
C GLU A 272 26.79 -46.15 0.42
N PHE A 273 25.50 -46.40 0.62
CA PHE A 273 24.44 -45.45 0.27
C PHE A 273 24.47 -44.19 1.14
N SER A 274 24.87 -44.27 2.41
CA SER A 274 25.01 -43.07 3.25
C SER A 274 26.19 -42.20 2.82
N VAL A 275 27.33 -42.80 2.46
CA VAL A 275 28.50 -42.05 1.98
C VAL A 275 28.17 -41.36 0.66
N THR A 276 27.55 -42.07 -0.28
CA THR A 276 27.12 -41.46 -1.56
C THR A 276 26.05 -40.39 -1.36
N LEU A 277 25.13 -40.54 -0.39
CA LEU A 277 24.17 -39.50 -0.05
C LEU A 277 24.88 -38.24 0.46
N GLU A 278 25.84 -38.38 1.38
CA GLU A 278 26.61 -37.24 1.90
C GLU A 278 27.38 -36.51 0.78
N GLU A 279 27.99 -37.25 -0.15
CA GLU A 279 28.64 -36.66 -1.34
C GLU A 279 27.65 -35.92 -2.23
N THR A 280 26.46 -36.48 -2.47
CA THR A 280 25.42 -35.80 -3.26
C THR A 280 24.86 -34.56 -2.56
N GLU A 281 24.78 -34.56 -1.23
CA GLU A 281 24.34 -33.39 -0.45
C GLU A 281 25.39 -32.28 -0.47
N LYS A 282 26.68 -32.63 -0.40
CA LYS A 282 27.79 -31.68 -0.58
C LYS A 282 27.78 -31.08 -1.99
N TYR A 283 27.63 -31.91 -3.02
CA TYR A 283 27.53 -31.44 -4.40
C TYR A 283 26.31 -30.54 -4.62
N LEU A 284 25.14 -30.90 -4.07
CA LEU A 284 23.94 -30.07 -4.10
C LEU A 284 24.19 -28.70 -3.45
N ALA A 285 24.85 -28.67 -2.30
CA ALA A 285 25.20 -27.43 -1.61
C ALA A 285 26.11 -26.53 -2.46
N GLU A 286 27.12 -27.10 -3.13
CA GLU A 286 28.00 -26.35 -4.05
C GLU A 286 27.25 -25.79 -5.26
N VAL A 287 26.33 -26.55 -5.86
CA VAL A 287 25.50 -26.07 -6.97
C VAL A 287 24.57 -24.95 -6.49
N LEU A 288 23.94 -25.11 -5.33
CA LEU A 288 23.09 -24.09 -4.72
C LEU A 288 23.86 -22.80 -4.41
N ASP A 289 25.14 -22.88 -4.00
CA ASP A 289 26.00 -21.72 -3.82
C ASP A 289 26.28 -20.97 -5.12
N LYS A 290 26.56 -21.70 -6.21
CA LYS A 290 26.73 -21.09 -7.54
C LYS A 290 25.45 -20.37 -7.97
N VAL A 291 24.28 -20.99 -7.74
CA VAL A 291 22.98 -20.39 -8.04
C VAL A 291 22.74 -19.15 -7.17
N ALA A 292 23.03 -19.21 -5.87
CA ALA A 292 22.82 -18.10 -4.94
C ALA A 292 23.58 -16.82 -5.34
N GLN A 293 24.79 -16.98 -5.91
CA GLN A 293 25.64 -15.87 -6.35
C GLN A 293 25.19 -15.28 -7.69
N ALA A 294 24.77 -16.12 -8.64
CA ALA A 294 24.46 -15.69 -10.01
C ALA A 294 23.01 -15.24 -10.22
N LEU A 295 22.05 -15.87 -9.54
CA LEU A 295 20.61 -15.62 -9.68
C LEU A 295 20.19 -14.15 -9.59
N PRO A 296 20.66 -13.35 -8.59
CA PRO A 296 20.16 -11.98 -8.45
C PRO A 296 20.61 -11.10 -9.63
N THR A 297 21.82 -11.31 -10.16
CA THR A 297 22.31 -10.58 -11.35
C THR A 297 21.52 -10.94 -12.62
N TRP A 298 21.25 -12.22 -12.84
CA TRP A 298 20.50 -12.70 -14.00
C TRP A 298 19.06 -12.22 -14.00
N ARG A 299 18.43 -12.16 -12.82
CA ARG A 299 17.06 -11.65 -12.66
C ARG A 299 16.94 -10.21 -13.15
N VAL A 300 17.82 -9.32 -12.67
CA VAL A 300 17.81 -7.91 -13.08
C VAL A 300 18.08 -7.78 -14.59
N GLN A 301 19.04 -8.53 -15.13
CA GLN A 301 19.38 -8.49 -16.56
C GLN A 301 18.22 -8.89 -17.47
N VAL A 302 17.53 -10.00 -17.17
CA VAL A 302 16.39 -10.47 -17.97
C VAL A 302 15.19 -9.55 -17.84
N GLN A 303 14.94 -9.00 -16.65
CA GLN A 303 13.86 -8.04 -16.45
C GLN A 303 14.10 -6.74 -17.22
N LYS A 304 15.33 -6.19 -17.20
CA LYS A 304 15.72 -5.05 -18.05
C LYS A 304 15.52 -5.37 -19.53
N MET A 305 15.96 -6.55 -19.98
CA MET A 305 15.81 -7.00 -21.37
C MET A 305 14.34 -7.11 -21.78
N LYS A 306 13.48 -7.70 -20.94
CA LYS A 306 12.04 -7.79 -21.15
C LYS A 306 11.40 -6.39 -21.28
N ALA A 307 11.76 -5.47 -20.40
CA ALA A 307 11.28 -4.09 -20.43
C ALA A 307 11.67 -3.37 -21.74
N ILE A 308 12.90 -3.55 -22.23
CA ILE A 308 13.36 -3.01 -23.52
C ILE A 308 12.54 -3.58 -24.68
N TYR A 309 12.29 -4.89 -24.72
CA TYR A 309 11.49 -5.51 -25.80
C TYR A 309 10.02 -5.09 -25.76
N LEU A 310 9.46 -4.83 -24.59
CA LEU A 310 8.11 -4.27 -24.45
C LEU A 310 8.02 -2.86 -25.05
N VAL A 311 9.02 -2.01 -24.82
CA VAL A 311 9.10 -0.68 -25.45
C VAL A 311 9.33 -0.76 -26.96
N LEU A 312 10.20 -1.65 -27.42
CA LEU A 312 10.40 -1.89 -28.86
C LEU A 312 9.11 -2.33 -29.57
N ASN A 313 8.22 -3.04 -28.87
CA ASN A 313 6.91 -3.45 -29.37
C ASN A 313 5.91 -2.29 -29.50
N GLN A 314 6.12 -1.17 -28.80
CA GLN A 314 5.30 0.04 -28.92
C GLN A 314 5.73 0.93 -30.11
N CYS A 315 6.95 0.73 -30.63
CA CYS A 315 7.49 1.49 -31.76
C CYS A 315 6.84 1.08 -33.09
N SER A 316 6.65 2.02 -34.00
CA SER A 316 6.20 1.72 -35.36
C SER A 316 7.41 1.37 -36.25
N PHE A 317 7.21 0.48 -37.22
CA PHE A 317 8.26 0.04 -38.13
C PHE A 317 8.04 0.64 -39.51
N ASP A 318 9.02 1.42 -39.99
CA ASP A 318 9.02 1.91 -41.37
C ASP A 318 9.77 0.93 -42.27
N VAL A 319 9.02 0.23 -43.11
CA VAL A 319 9.53 -0.78 -44.06
C VAL A 319 10.49 -0.15 -45.07
N THR A 320 10.28 1.12 -45.42
CA THR A 320 11.04 1.79 -46.48
C THR A 320 12.46 2.17 -46.03
N LYS A 321 12.63 2.59 -44.78
CA LYS A 321 13.90 3.08 -44.23
C LYS A 321 14.63 2.08 -43.35
N LYS A 322 14.03 0.91 -43.06
CA LYS A 322 14.52 -0.06 -42.05
C LYS A 322 14.80 0.61 -40.69
N CYS A 323 13.97 1.60 -40.35
CA CYS A 323 14.05 2.36 -39.11
C CYS A 323 12.82 2.09 -38.26
N LEU A 324 13.00 2.18 -36.95
CA LEU A 324 11.93 2.21 -35.96
C LEU A 324 11.66 3.66 -35.61
N ILE A 325 10.39 4.03 -35.58
CA ILE A 325 9.93 5.35 -35.16
C ILE A 325 9.25 5.19 -33.80
N ALA A 326 9.62 6.03 -32.85
CA ALA A 326 8.98 6.08 -31.54
C ALA A 326 8.53 7.51 -31.24
N GLU A 327 7.32 7.67 -30.71
CA GLU A 327 6.86 8.94 -30.15
C GLU A 327 7.06 8.90 -28.65
N VAL A 328 7.71 9.93 -28.12
CA VAL A 328 8.05 10.04 -26.70
C VAL A 328 7.69 11.40 -26.14
N TRP A 329 7.16 11.40 -24.92
CA TRP A 329 7.05 12.62 -24.12
C TRP A 329 8.37 12.84 -23.38
N CYS A 330 8.93 14.04 -23.54
CA CYS A 330 10.20 14.42 -22.92
C CYS A 330 10.12 15.84 -22.33
N PRO A 331 10.63 16.07 -21.11
CA PRO A 331 10.80 17.43 -20.60
C PRO A 331 11.76 18.23 -21.48
N VAL A 332 11.41 19.48 -21.79
CA VAL A 332 12.18 20.34 -22.72
C VAL A 332 13.61 20.56 -22.23
N GLN A 333 13.81 20.59 -20.91
CA GLN A 333 15.12 20.79 -20.27
C GLN A 333 16.09 19.61 -20.48
N ASP A 334 15.58 18.38 -20.56
CA ASP A 334 16.43 17.17 -20.60
C ASP A 334 16.64 16.62 -22.02
N LEU A 335 16.15 17.32 -23.05
CA LEU A 335 16.31 16.90 -24.44
C LEU A 335 17.77 16.73 -24.87
N THR A 336 18.68 17.53 -24.31
CA THR A 336 20.13 17.38 -24.57
C THR A 336 20.64 16.05 -24.04
N GLN A 337 20.20 15.64 -22.85
CA GLN A 337 20.58 14.36 -22.24
C GLN A 337 20.06 13.17 -23.07
N VAL A 338 18.85 13.30 -23.64
CA VAL A 338 18.29 12.29 -24.54
C VAL A 338 19.12 12.17 -25.83
N GLN A 339 19.53 13.29 -26.42
CA GLN A 339 20.40 13.28 -27.60
C GLN A 339 21.76 12.63 -27.31
N ASP A 340 22.35 12.92 -26.16
CA ASP A 340 23.63 12.33 -25.75
C ASP A 340 23.50 10.82 -25.50
N ALA A 341 22.41 10.37 -24.88
CA ALA A 341 22.13 8.94 -24.68
C ALA A 341 21.98 8.18 -26.01
N LEU A 342 21.30 8.78 -27.00
CA LEU A 342 21.16 8.19 -28.34
C LEU A 342 22.50 8.09 -29.08
N ARG A 343 23.36 9.10 -28.97
CA ARG A 343 24.71 9.08 -29.53
C ARG A 343 25.55 7.96 -28.90
N GLN A 344 25.49 7.84 -27.57
CA GLN A 344 26.19 6.79 -26.83
C GLN A 344 25.71 5.39 -27.23
N GLY A 345 24.39 5.18 -27.33
CA GLY A 345 23.81 3.91 -27.78
C GLY A 345 24.23 3.54 -29.22
N SER A 346 24.25 4.50 -30.13
CA SER A 346 24.69 4.25 -31.51
C SER A 346 26.18 3.87 -31.60
N TYR A 347 27.03 4.55 -30.81
CA TYR A 347 28.46 4.25 -30.73
C TYR A 347 28.73 2.83 -30.21
N GLN A 348 28.02 2.39 -29.17
CA GLN A 348 28.17 1.04 -28.61
C GLN A 348 27.80 -0.07 -29.61
N SER A 349 26.83 0.19 -30.49
CA SER A 349 26.44 -0.75 -31.54
C SER A 349 27.39 -0.76 -32.75
N GLY A 350 28.35 0.17 -32.80
CA GLY A 350 29.25 0.31 -33.95
C GLY A 350 28.54 0.76 -35.23
N SER A 351 27.36 1.37 -35.12
CA SER A 351 26.66 1.91 -36.30
C SER A 351 27.24 3.27 -36.70
N SER A 352 27.39 3.49 -38.00
CA SER A 352 27.82 4.78 -38.56
C SER A 352 26.70 5.82 -38.66
N VAL A 353 25.43 5.40 -38.50
CA VAL A 353 24.26 6.28 -38.61
C VAL A 353 23.82 6.68 -37.20
N GLU A 354 23.79 7.99 -36.95
CA GLU A 354 23.30 8.53 -35.67
C GLU A 354 21.77 8.45 -35.58
N CYS A 355 21.27 7.99 -34.44
CA CYS A 355 19.85 8.12 -34.08
C CYS A 355 19.59 9.55 -33.66
N PHE A 356 18.51 10.17 -34.13
CA PHE A 356 18.21 11.57 -33.85
C PHE A 356 16.79 11.77 -33.32
N VAL A 357 16.61 12.91 -32.64
CA VAL A 357 15.36 13.35 -32.01
C VAL A 357 14.81 14.55 -32.77
N GLN A 358 13.55 14.51 -33.14
CA GLN A 358 12.85 15.63 -33.75
C GLN A 358 11.66 16.05 -32.87
N ARG A 359 11.49 17.34 -32.59
CA ARG A 359 10.30 17.84 -31.91
C ARG A 359 9.12 17.90 -32.87
N VAL A 360 7.96 17.47 -32.40
CA VAL A 360 6.70 17.49 -33.17
C VAL A 360 5.70 18.41 -32.47
N PRO A 361 5.12 19.39 -33.17
CA PRO A 361 4.02 20.18 -32.61
C PRO A 361 2.76 19.32 -32.52
N THR A 362 2.12 19.28 -31.36
CA THR A 362 0.88 18.55 -31.13
C THR A 362 -0.19 19.43 -30.50
N LEU A 363 -1.45 19.03 -30.70
CA LEU A 363 -2.62 19.61 -30.05
C LEU A 363 -3.13 18.73 -28.89
N GLU A 364 -2.52 17.57 -28.69
CA GLU A 364 -2.84 16.65 -27.59
C GLU A 364 -2.31 17.23 -26.26
N SER A 365 -3.05 17.02 -25.17
CA SER A 365 -2.63 17.45 -23.84
C SER A 365 -1.41 16.64 -23.39
N PRO A 366 -0.27 17.28 -23.08
CA PRO A 366 0.92 16.58 -22.61
C PRO A 366 0.75 16.06 -21.16
N PRO A 367 1.57 15.08 -20.76
CA PRO A 367 1.61 14.58 -19.40
C PRO A 367 2.17 15.62 -18.44
N THR A 368 1.83 15.49 -17.16
CA THR A 368 2.36 16.33 -16.11
C THR A 368 3.55 15.70 -15.42
N LEU A 369 4.65 16.45 -15.37
CA LEU A 369 5.87 16.10 -14.65
C LEU A 369 6.11 17.11 -13.55
N ILE A 370 6.26 16.62 -12.32
CA ILE A 370 6.66 17.41 -11.15
C ILE A 370 7.88 16.72 -10.55
N ARG A 371 9.03 17.40 -10.56
CA ARG A 371 10.25 16.86 -9.93
C ARG A 371 10.08 16.84 -8.42
N THR A 372 10.13 15.66 -7.84
CA THR A 372 10.06 15.45 -6.40
C THR A 372 11.44 15.18 -5.82
N ASN A 373 11.68 15.75 -4.63
CA ASN A 373 12.81 15.37 -3.78
C ASN A 373 12.33 14.30 -2.79
N LYS A 374 13.26 13.63 -2.11
CA LYS A 374 12.94 12.66 -1.04
C LYS A 374 11.93 13.20 -0.02
N PHE A 375 12.04 14.49 0.30
CA PHE A 375 11.14 15.19 1.22
C PHE A 375 9.75 15.47 0.63
N THR A 376 9.67 15.93 -0.62
CA THR A 376 8.41 16.36 -1.23
C THR A 376 7.63 15.20 -1.86
N ALA A 377 8.26 14.04 -2.06
CA ALA A 377 7.63 12.87 -2.68
C ALA A 377 6.38 12.40 -1.92
N GLY A 378 6.44 12.31 -0.59
CA GLY A 378 5.29 11.89 0.23
C GLY A 378 4.13 12.88 0.22
N PHE A 379 4.41 14.19 0.12
CA PHE A 379 3.35 15.20 -0.01
C PHE A 379 2.74 15.20 -1.41
N GLN A 380 3.57 15.00 -2.45
CA GLN A 380 3.10 14.92 -3.82
C GLN A 380 2.23 13.67 -4.04
N SER A 381 2.59 12.51 -3.48
CA SER A 381 1.77 11.31 -3.61
C SER A 381 0.38 11.47 -2.99
N ILE A 382 0.24 12.19 -1.87
CA ILE A 382 -1.06 12.51 -1.27
C ILE A 382 -1.90 13.45 -2.14
N VAL A 383 -1.26 14.40 -2.82
CA VAL A 383 -1.96 15.28 -3.78
C VAL A 383 -2.39 14.48 -5.01
N ASP A 384 -1.48 13.70 -5.60
CA ASP A 384 -1.72 12.86 -6.78
C ASP A 384 -2.82 11.82 -6.53
N ALA A 385 -3.01 11.37 -5.29
CA ALA A 385 -4.05 10.41 -4.90
C ALA A 385 -5.48 10.96 -5.04
N TYR A 386 -5.69 12.28 -4.96
CA TYR A 386 -6.99 12.90 -5.25
C TYR A 386 -7.25 13.00 -6.75
N GLY A 387 -6.21 13.39 -7.49
CA GLY A 387 -6.22 13.53 -8.94
C GLY A 387 -4.90 14.16 -9.38
N VAL A 388 -4.49 13.92 -10.62
CA VAL A 388 -3.24 14.47 -11.15
C VAL A 388 -3.49 15.85 -11.75
N ALA A 389 -2.60 16.79 -11.45
CA ALA A 389 -2.72 18.18 -11.89
C ALA A 389 -2.81 18.25 -13.42
N SER A 390 -3.56 19.21 -13.96
CA SER A 390 -3.54 19.46 -15.39
C SER A 390 -2.23 20.15 -15.81
N TYR A 391 -1.89 20.07 -17.10
CA TYR A 391 -0.62 20.59 -17.60
C TYR A 391 -0.48 22.10 -17.36
N GLN A 392 0.64 22.48 -16.73
CA GLN A 392 1.00 23.83 -16.29
C GLN A 392 0.04 24.48 -15.27
N GLU A 393 -0.77 23.67 -14.60
CA GLU A 393 -1.58 24.11 -13.47
C GLU A 393 -0.73 24.34 -12.22
N VAL A 394 -1.21 25.22 -11.32
CA VAL A 394 -0.59 25.43 -10.01
C VAL A 394 -0.72 24.17 -9.15
N ASN A 395 0.41 23.64 -8.72
CA ASN A 395 0.48 22.49 -7.83
C ASN A 395 0.12 22.91 -6.38
N PRO A 396 -0.82 22.20 -5.70
CA PRO A 396 -1.12 22.47 -4.29
C PRO A 396 -0.04 21.94 -3.32
N ALA A 397 0.85 21.02 -3.76
CA ALA A 397 1.82 20.37 -2.88
C ALA A 397 2.75 21.32 -2.10
N PRO A 398 3.32 22.41 -2.66
CA PRO A 398 4.15 23.35 -1.91
C PRO A 398 3.44 23.92 -0.68
N TYR A 399 2.14 24.20 -0.80
CA TYR A 399 1.33 24.74 0.28
C TYR A 399 0.95 23.65 1.27
N ALA A 400 0.56 22.47 0.76
CA ALA A 400 0.23 21.32 1.58
C ALA A 400 1.37 20.91 2.52
N ILE A 401 2.65 21.08 2.14
CA ILE A 401 3.81 20.78 3.02
C ILE A 401 3.67 21.44 4.41
N ILE A 402 3.10 22.65 4.49
CA ILE A 402 2.94 23.40 5.75
C ILE A 402 1.49 23.39 6.23
N THR A 403 0.51 23.63 5.34
CA THR A 403 -0.90 23.74 5.76
C THR A 403 -1.45 22.42 6.26
N PHE A 404 -1.02 21.29 5.68
CA PHE A 404 -1.52 19.98 6.05
C PHE A 404 -1.10 19.58 7.47
N PRO A 405 0.19 19.56 7.83
CA PRO A 405 0.61 19.30 9.21
C PRO A 405 0.05 20.31 10.22
N PHE A 406 -0.14 21.57 9.82
CA PHE A 406 -0.68 22.61 10.70
C PHE A 406 -2.16 22.38 11.03
N ILE A 407 -2.99 22.08 10.03
CA ILE A 407 -4.42 21.75 10.23
C ILE A 407 -4.55 20.49 11.08
N PHE A 408 -3.73 19.47 10.82
CA PHE A 408 -3.67 18.28 11.65
C PHE A 408 -3.33 18.62 13.12
N ALA A 409 -2.32 19.44 13.35
CA ALA A 409 -1.88 19.82 14.68
C ALA A 409 -2.95 20.57 15.50
N ILE A 410 -3.86 21.29 14.84
CA ILE A 410 -4.99 21.95 15.52
C ILE A 410 -6.00 20.95 16.06
N MET A 411 -6.21 19.85 15.32
CA MET A 411 -7.08 18.73 15.70
C MET A 411 -6.42 17.87 16.78
N PHE A 412 -5.12 17.63 16.64
CA PHE A 412 -4.31 16.78 17.50
C PHE A 412 -3.29 17.61 18.29
N GLY A 413 -3.79 18.55 19.09
CA GLY A 413 -2.96 19.51 19.83
C GLY A 413 -2.68 19.03 21.26
N ASP A 414 -1.67 18.18 21.44
CA ASP A 414 -1.15 17.77 22.76
C ASP A 414 0.39 17.69 22.69
N VAL A 415 1.06 18.33 23.64
CA VAL A 415 2.54 18.34 23.70
C VAL A 415 3.10 16.93 23.90
N GLY A 416 2.46 16.12 24.75
CA GLY A 416 2.92 14.77 25.09
C GLY A 416 2.78 13.81 23.92
N HIS A 417 1.60 13.74 23.31
CA HIS A 417 1.37 12.89 22.14
C HIS A 417 2.17 13.37 20.92
N GLY A 418 2.27 14.69 20.70
CA GLY A 418 3.09 15.28 19.65
C GLY A 418 4.58 14.92 19.77
N LEU A 419 5.12 14.93 21.00
CA LEU A 419 6.48 14.51 21.28
C LEU A 419 6.72 13.03 20.96
N LEU A 420 5.79 12.15 21.33
CA LEU A 420 5.89 10.71 21.01
C LEU A 420 5.88 10.47 19.49
N MET A 421 4.97 11.14 18.76
CA MET A 421 4.95 11.06 17.30
C MET A 421 6.23 11.61 16.66
N PHE A 422 6.74 12.75 17.17
CA PHE A 422 7.97 13.35 16.67
C PHE A 422 9.18 12.45 16.89
N LEU A 423 9.33 11.84 18.07
CA LEU A 423 10.42 10.91 18.37
C LEU A 423 10.34 9.64 17.50
N PHE A 424 9.15 9.10 17.29
CA PHE A 424 8.94 7.96 16.40
C PHE A 424 9.31 8.30 14.94
N ALA A 425 8.89 9.46 14.45
CA ALA A 425 9.24 9.92 13.10
C ALA A 425 10.74 10.21 12.96
N LEU A 426 11.36 10.83 13.97
CA LEU A 426 12.79 11.10 13.99
C LEU A 426 13.58 9.78 13.96
N TRP A 427 13.14 8.77 14.70
CA TRP A 427 13.73 7.43 14.66
C TRP A 427 13.68 6.82 13.25
N MET A 428 12.54 6.90 12.55
CA MET A 428 12.44 6.42 11.16
C MET A 428 13.37 7.17 10.19
N VAL A 429 13.54 8.49 10.38
CA VAL A 429 14.42 9.31 9.54
C VAL A 429 15.91 9.03 9.80
N LEU A 430 16.31 8.81 11.06
CA LEU A 430 17.71 8.54 11.40
C LEU A 430 18.19 7.16 10.95
N TYR A 431 17.30 6.16 10.89
CA TYR A 431 17.62 4.79 10.50
C TYR A 431 17.25 4.44 9.04
N GLU A 432 17.11 5.45 8.16
CA GLU A 432 16.73 5.30 6.74
C GLU A 432 17.64 4.35 5.95
N ASP A 433 18.96 4.37 6.23
CA ASP A 433 19.95 3.57 5.48
C ASP A 433 20.01 2.09 5.92
N SER A 434 19.25 1.70 6.94
CA SER A 434 19.29 0.33 7.45
C SER A 434 18.46 -0.63 6.57
N PRO A 435 19.04 -1.72 6.02
CA PRO A 435 18.35 -2.60 5.07
C PRO A 435 17.14 -3.30 5.68
N ARG A 436 17.14 -3.54 7.01
CA ARG A 436 16.02 -4.16 7.74
C ARG A 436 14.75 -3.31 7.74
N LEU A 437 14.88 -1.98 7.75
CA LEU A 437 13.72 -1.09 7.72
C LEU A 437 13.11 -0.99 6.32
N ARG A 438 13.95 -1.08 5.29
CA ARG A 438 13.54 -1.02 3.88
C ARG A 438 12.93 -2.33 3.38
N GLN A 439 13.40 -3.47 3.90
CA GLN A 439 12.88 -4.81 3.57
C GLN A 439 11.64 -5.22 4.38
N GLY A 440 11.02 -4.30 5.12
CA GLY A 440 9.77 -4.59 5.83
C GLY A 440 8.66 -4.92 4.84
N THR A 441 8.22 -6.18 4.79
CA THR A 441 7.17 -6.67 3.87
C THR A 441 5.76 -6.22 4.24
N ASN A 442 5.57 -5.59 5.41
CA ASN A 442 4.25 -5.18 5.87
C ASN A 442 3.82 -3.90 5.14
N GLU A 443 2.71 -3.96 4.42
CA GLU A 443 2.16 -2.82 3.66
C GLU A 443 1.93 -1.58 4.55
N ILE A 444 1.46 -1.79 5.78
CA ILE A 444 1.27 -0.72 6.76
C ILE A 444 2.61 -0.04 7.08
N TRP A 445 3.67 -0.82 7.29
CA TRP A 445 4.99 -0.30 7.59
C TRP A 445 5.55 0.50 6.41
N LEU A 446 5.41 -0.01 5.19
CA LEU A 446 5.83 0.69 3.97
C LEU A 446 5.14 2.05 3.84
N THR A 447 3.83 2.09 4.07
CA THR A 447 3.04 3.33 4.02
C THR A 447 3.53 4.36 5.04
N PHE A 448 3.82 3.94 6.27
CA PHE A 448 4.39 4.83 7.29
C PHE A 448 5.81 5.29 6.95
N PHE A 449 6.63 4.43 6.34
CA PHE A 449 8.01 4.74 5.97
C PHE A 449 8.11 5.73 4.80
N GLU A 450 7.24 5.60 3.79
CA GLU A 450 7.10 6.59 2.71
C GLU A 450 6.66 7.96 3.25
N GLY A 451 5.78 7.97 4.26
CA GLY A 451 5.27 9.17 4.93
C GLY A 451 6.14 9.77 6.04
N ARG A 452 7.40 9.33 6.22
CA ARG A 452 8.22 9.68 7.40
C ARG A 452 8.39 11.18 7.65
N TYR A 453 8.64 11.97 6.60
CA TYR A 453 8.81 13.43 6.72
C TYR A 453 7.50 14.16 7.04
N LEU A 454 6.37 13.60 6.60
CA LEU A 454 5.05 14.14 6.89
C LEU A 454 4.71 13.95 8.37
N ILE A 455 4.97 12.76 8.93
CA ILE A 455 4.73 12.48 10.36
C ILE A 455 5.66 13.32 11.23
N LEU A 456 6.91 13.55 10.79
CA LEU A 456 7.86 14.42 11.47
C LEU A 456 7.32 15.85 11.61
N LEU A 457 6.81 16.42 10.52
CA LEU A 457 6.21 17.76 10.53
C LEU A 457 4.93 17.80 11.37
N MET A 458 4.07 16.79 11.27
CA MET A 458 2.85 16.67 12.08
C MET A 458 3.17 16.65 13.58
N GLY A 459 4.18 15.88 14.00
CA GLY A 459 4.65 15.85 15.38
C GLY A 459 5.19 17.22 15.83
N ALA A 460 6.02 17.87 15.02
CA ALA A 460 6.57 19.19 15.34
C ALA A 460 5.49 20.28 15.48
N PHE A 461 4.51 20.31 14.56
CA PHE A 461 3.41 21.26 14.66
C PHE A 461 2.44 20.91 15.80
N SER A 462 2.21 19.62 16.09
CA SER A 462 1.40 19.17 17.23
C SER A 462 2.00 19.60 18.57
N ILE A 463 3.34 19.58 18.71
CA ILE A 463 4.03 20.15 19.87
C ILE A 463 3.75 21.66 19.97
N TYR A 464 3.87 22.39 18.85
CA TYR A 464 3.60 23.83 18.82
C TYR A 464 2.16 24.16 19.21
N THR A 465 1.16 23.50 18.61
CA THR A 465 -0.26 23.74 18.94
C THR A 465 -0.62 23.25 20.34
N GLY A 466 -0.02 22.15 20.81
CA GLY A 466 -0.15 21.66 22.18
C GLY A 466 0.32 22.70 23.20
N PHE A 467 1.41 23.42 22.91
CA PHE A 467 1.85 24.53 23.74
C PHE A 467 0.91 25.73 23.69
N ILE A 468 0.28 26.02 22.54
CA ILE A 468 -0.74 27.07 22.40
C ILE A 468 -1.98 26.72 23.23
N TYR A 469 -2.44 25.46 23.21
CA TYR A 469 -3.54 25.01 24.06
C TYR A 469 -3.13 24.83 25.53
N ASN A 470 -1.84 24.72 25.79
CA ASN A 470 -1.25 24.42 27.09
C ASN A 470 -1.79 23.10 27.68
N GLU A 471 -1.80 22.05 26.84
CA GLU A 471 -2.23 20.69 27.20
C GLU A 471 -1.07 19.70 26.97
N CYS A 472 -0.64 19.02 28.04
CA CYS A 472 0.36 17.95 28.01
C CYS A 472 -0.19 16.75 28.78
N PHE A 473 -0.55 15.67 28.07
CA PHE A 473 -1.24 14.51 28.66
C PHE A 473 -2.41 14.94 29.57
N SER A 474 -3.27 15.81 29.05
CA SER A 474 -4.42 16.41 29.76
C SER A 474 -4.10 17.35 30.93
N LYS A 475 -2.83 17.74 31.15
CA LYS A 475 -2.42 18.66 32.22
C LYS A 475 -1.80 19.93 31.65
N ALA A 476 -2.06 21.06 32.31
CA ALA A 476 -1.47 22.33 31.94
C ALA A 476 -0.07 22.51 32.53
N THR A 477 0.81 23.13 31.76
CA THR A 477 2.17 23.48 32.18
C THR A 477 2.22 24.94 32.62
N ALA A 478 2.76 25.20 33.81
CA ALA A 478 2.95 26.56 34.33
C ALA A 478 4.30 27.12 33.88
N ILE A 479 4.37 27.61 32.63
CA ILE A 479 5.58 28.21 32.06
C ILE A 479 5.80 29.63 32.60
N PHE A 480 4.74 30.42 32.68
CA PHE A 480 4.72 31.76 33.26
C PHE A 480 3.78 31.82 34.47
N THR A 481 3.89 32.88 35.27
CA THR A 481 2.97 33.13 36.37
C THR A 481 1.54 33.31 35.84
N SER A 482 0.56 32.65 36.47
CA SER A 482 -0.85 32.78 36.08
C SER A 482 -1.29 34.24 36.14
N ALA A 483 -2.05 34.67 35.14
CA ALA A 483 -2.53 36.04 35.08
C ALA A 483 -3.72 36.27 36.03
N TRP A 484 -4.37 35.18 36.42
CA TRP A 484 -5.36 35.16 37.48
C TRP A 484 -4.70 35.00 38.84
N SER A 485 -5.09 35.85 39.81
CA SER A 485 -4.60 35.75 41.18
C SER A 485 -5.74 35.52 42.17
N VAL A 486 -5.72 34.35 42.82
CA VAL A 486 -6.71 33.94 43.83
C VAL A 486 -6.49 34.68 45.15
N ALA A 487 -5.23 35.02 45.47
CA ALA A 487 -4.87 35.71 46.71
C ALA A 487 -5.50 37.11 46.82
N THR A 488 -5.59 37.85 45.72
CA THR A 488 -6.25 39.17 45.73
C THR A 488 -7.75 39.04 45.95
N MET A 489 -8.38 38.01 45.36
CA MET A 489 -9.80 37.73 45.60
C MET A 489 -10.02 37.39 47.08
N ALA A 490 -9.23 36.47 47.65
CA ALA A 490 -9.34 36.08 49.06
C ALA A 490 -9.19 37.27 50.03
N ASN A 491 -8.33 38.25 49.70
CA ASN A 491 -8.16 39.48 50.48
C ASN A 491 -9.36 40.44 50.36
N HIS A 492 -9.98 40.53 49.17
CA HIS A 492 -11.14 41.41 48.94
C HIS A 492 -12.46 40.82 49.44
N SER A 493 -12.66 39.51 49.35
CA SER A 493 -13.89 38.80 49.78
C SER A 493 -13.80 38.17 51.16
N SER A 494 -12.66 38.29 51.85
CA SER A 494 -12.40 37.74 53.19
C SER A 494 -12.85 36.28 53.34
N TRP A 495 -12.38 35.39 52.45
CA TRP A 495 -12.71 33.96 52.52
C TRP A 495 -12.16 33.35 53.83
N SER A 496 -13.04 33.15 54.81
CA SER A 496 -12.69 32.49 56.07
C SER A 496 -12.61 30.98 55.89
N SER A 497 -11.89 30.29 56.77
CA SER A 497 -11.84 28.82 56.79
C SER A 497 -13.23 28.17 56.91
N ALA A 498 -14.17 28.83 57.58
CA ALA A 498 -15.57 28.42 57.67
C ALA A 498 -16.35 28.60 56.35
N TYR A 499 -16.03 29.64 55.57
CA TYR A 499 -16.62 29.85 54.24
C TYR A 499 -16.14 28.80 53.23
N LEU A 500 -14.86 28.47 53.25
CA LEU A 500 -14.29 27.43 52.38
C LEU A 500 -14.83 26.02 52.71
N ALA A 501 -15.17 25.76 53.97
CA ALA A 501 -15.78 24.50 54.38
C ALA A 501 -17.24 24.36 53.92
N THR A 502 -17.94 25.49 53.69
CA THR A 502 -19.37 25.50 53.31
C THR A 502 -19.59 25.64 51.80
N HIS A 503 -18.66 26.24 51.06
CA HIS A 503 -18.78 26.47 49.61
C HIS A 503 -17.70 25.68 48.83
N PRO A 504 -18.04 24.53 48.24
CA PRO A 504 -17.07 23.67 47.53
C PRO A 504 -16.63 24.24 46.16
N SER A 505 -17.35 25.22 45.63
CA SER A 505 -17.04 25.89 44.35
C SER A 505 -16.93 27.39 44.56
N LEU A 506 -15.83 27.96 44.09
CA LEU A 506 -15.53 29.39 44.22
C LEU A 506 -15.56 30.05 42.85
N THR A 507 -16.10 31.26 42.79
CA THR A 507 -16.11 32.11 41.58
C THR A 507 -15.10 33.22 41.74
N LEU A 508 -14.29 33.43 40.71
CA LEU A 508 -13.35 34.55 40.63
C LEU A 508 -13.99 35.65 39.78
N ASP A 509 -14.22 36.82 40.38
CA ASP A 509 -14.81 37.95 39.68
C ASP A 509 -13.72 38.78 38.98
N PRO A 510 -13.69 38.83 37.64
CA PRO A 510 -12.67 39.56 36.89
C PRO A 510 -12.75 41.09 37.05
N ASN A 511 -13.87 41.62 37.53
CA ASN A 511 -14.06 43.07 37.72
C ASN A 511 -13.37 43.60 39.00
N VAL A 512 -12.96 42.71 39.90
CA VAL A 512 -12.23 43.09 41.12
C VAL A 512 -10.77 43.39 40.78
N THR A 513 -10.27 44.53 41.25
CA THR A 513 -8.92 45.01 40.96
C THR A 513 -7.86 43.99 41.34
N GLY A 514 -6.97 43.64 40.40
CA GLY A 514 -5.85 42.74 40.62
C GLY A 514 -6.17 41.24 40.53
N VAL A 515 -7.44 40.83 40.41
CA VAL A 515 -7.83 39.43 40.17
C VAL A 515 -7.43 38.96 38.78
N PHE A 516 -7.65 39.79 37.75
CA PHE A 516 -7.16 39.58 36.39
C PHE A 516 -6.10 40.64 36.06
N ARG A 517 -4.84 40.23 35.91
CA ARG A 517 -3.69 41.14 35.70
C ARG A 517 -3.34 41.37 34.22
N GLY A 518 -4.03 40.70 33.31
CA GLY A 518 -3.81 40.79 31.86
C GLY A 518 -3.93 39.42 31.16
N PRO A 519 -3.78 39.37 29.82
CA PRO A 519 -3.71 38.10 29.11
C PRO A 519 -2.40 37.35 29.40
N TYR A 520 -2.45 36.02 29.36
CA TYR A 520 -1.27 35.18 29.50
C TYR A 520 -0.34 35.35 28.28
N PRO A 521 0.98 35.51 28.46
CA PRO A 521 1.88 35.86 27.35
C PRO A 521 1.95 34.83 26.21
N PHE A 522 1.74 33.54 26.49
CA PHE A 522 1.89 32.48 25.50
C PHE A 522 0.94 31.31 25.76
N GLY A 523 -0.05 31.12 24.88
CA GLY A 523 -1.04 30.04 25.01
C GLY A 523 -2.15 30.34 26.03
N ILE A 524 -2.81 29.28 26.51
CA ILE A 524 -3.93 29.39 27.47
C ILE A 524 -3.40 29.36 28.91
N ASP A 525 -4.00 30.18 29.78
CA ASP A 525 -3.62 30.26 31.20
C ASP A 525 -3.84 28.90 31.91
N PRO A 526 -2.83 28.37 32.62
CA PRO A 526 -2.94 27.10 33.35
C PRO A 526 -4.13 27.00 34.31
N ILE A 527 -4.61 28.14 34.85
CA ILE A 527 -5.72 28.15 35.82
C ILE A 527 -7.00 27.52 35.24
N TRP A 528 -7.18 27.58 33.91
CA TRP A 528 -8.35 27.01 33.26
C TRP A 528 -8.39 25.49 33.39
N SER A 529 -7.24 24.80 33.44
CA SER A 529 -7.22 23.34 33.64
C SER A 529 -7.75 22.89 35.00
N LEU A 530 -7.77 23.79 36.00
CA LEU A 530 -8.30 23.53 37.34
C LEU A 530 -9.76 23.96 37.48
N ALA A 531 -10.28 24.75 36.53
CA ALA A 531 -11.59 25.36 36.64
C ALA A 531 -12.71 24.40 36.20
N THR A 532 -13.84 24.42 36.90
CA THR A 532 -15.02 23.61 36.55
C THR A 532 -15.71 24.10 35.27
N ASN A 533 -15.56 25.38 34.93
CA ASN A 533 -16.15 26.02 33.75
C ASN A 533 -15.19 26.09 32.54
N HIS A 534 -14.08 25.36 32.55
CA HIS A 534 -13.08 25.38 31.49
C HIS A 534 -13.65 25.00 30.11
N LEU A 535 -14.56 24.03 30.07
CA LEU A 535 -15.15 23.54 28.82
C LEU A 535 -15.95 24.64 28.10
N ASN A 536 -16.65 25.50 28.83
CA ASN A 536 -17.41 26.61 28.25
C ASN A 536 -16.49 27.64 27.58
N PHE A 537 -15.34 27.92 28.21
CA PHE A 537 -14.32 28.82 27.65
C PHE A 537 -13.65 28.21 26.42
N LEU A 538 -13.12 26.98 26.54
CA LEU A 538 -12.41 26.30 25.46
C LEU A 538 -13.31 26.02 24.26
N ASN A 539 -14.57 25.65 24.48
CA ASN A 539 -15.53 25.43 23.40
C ASN A 539 -15.76 26.71 22.59
N SER A 540 -16.03 27.83 23.27
CA SER A 540 -16.20 29.14 22.60
C SER A 540 -14.96 29.58 21.83
N PHE A 541 -13.76 29.34 22.38
CA PHE A 541 -12.49 29.69 21.74
C PHE A 541 -12.21 28.80 20.52
N LYS A 542 -12.19 27.47 20.70
CA LYS A 542 -11.85 26.50 19.64
C LYS A 542 -12.85 26.57 18.47
N MET A 543 -14.15 26.75 18.75
CA MET A 543 -15.16 26.92 17.69
C MET A 543 -14.94 28.18 16.86
N LYS A 544 -14.59 29.32 17.48
CA LYS A 544 -14.31 30.56 16.73
C LYS A 544 -13.02 30.47 15.94
N MET A 545 -11.99 29.86 16.53
CA MET A 545 -10.69 29.68 15.87
C MET A 545 -10.81 28.79 14.62
N SER A 546 -11.59 27.71 14.68
CA SER A 546 -11.80 26.82 13.52
C SER A 546 -12.48 27.52 12.35
N VAL A 547 -13.49 28.36 12.62
CA VAL A 547 -14.18 29.15 11.59
C VAL A 547 -13.24 30.19 10.98
N VAL A 548 -12.44 30.90 11.80
CA VAL A 548 -11.46 31.88 11.30
C VAL A 548 -10.42 31.21 10.41
N LEU A 549 -9.86 30.09 10.83
CA LEU A 549 -8.88 29.35 10.04
C LEU A 549 -9.48 28.84 8.73
N GLY A 550 -10.70 28.30 8.77
CA GLY A 550 -11.38 27.78 7.59
C GLY A 550 -11.58 28.85 6.51
N ILE A 551 -12.03 30.04 6.90
CA ILE A 551 -12.29 31.14 5.96
C ILE A 551 -10.98 31.67 5.37
N VAL A 552 -9.92 31.79 6.18
CA VAL A 552 -8.59 32.18 5.69
C VAL A 552 -8.03 31.13 4.72
N HIS A 553 -8.17 29.84 5.04
CA HIS A 553 -7.68 28.75 4.20
C HIS A 553 -8.44 28.64 2.86
N MET A 554 -9.76 28.75 2.87
CA MET A 554 -10.56 28.78 1.64
C MET A 554 -10.31 30.05 0.82
N GLY A 555 -10.22 31.22 1.47
CA GLY A 555 -9.89 32.48 0.80
C GLY A 555 -8.52 32.41 0.12
N PHE A 556 -7.54 31.77 0.76
CA PHE A 556 -6.25 31.49 0.15
C PHE A 556 -6.36 30.59 -1.09
N GLY A 557 -7.19 29.54 -1.05
CA GLY A 557 -7.45 28.68 -2.20
C GLY A 557 -8.03 29.42 -3.41
N VAL A 558 -9.02 30.30 -3.20
CA VAL A 558 -9.61 31.10 -4.29
C VAL A 558 -8.57 32.07 -4.89
N VAL A 559 -7.69 32.64 -4.07
CA VAL A 559 -6.57 33.48 -4.55
C VAL A 559 -5.60 32.69 -5.42
N LEU A 560 -5.36 31.40 -5.16
CA LEU A 560 -4.51 30.57 -6.02
C LEU A 560 -5.09 30.39 -7.43
N GLY A 561 -6.42 30.38 -7.56
CA GLY A 561 -7.10 30.35 -8.86
C GLY A 561 -6.72 31.51 -9.79
N VAL A 562 -6.40 32.69 -9.24
CA VAL A 562 -5.93 33.85 -10.02
C VAL A 562 -4.68 33.51 -10.82
N PHE A 563 -3.72 32.81 -10.21
CA PHE A 563 -2.46 32.48 -10.87
C PHE A 563 -2.68 31.54 -12.05
N ASN A 564 -3.69 30.66 -11.99
CA ASN A 564 -4.08 29.80 -13.11
C ASN A 564 -4.67 30.65 -14.26
N HIS A 565 -5.67 31.50 -13.99
CA HIS A 565 -6.30 32.31 -15.03
C HIS A 565 -5.35 33.30 -15.71
N VAL A 566 -4.41 33.89 -14.94
CA VAL A 566 -3.38 34.78 -15.47
C VAL A 566 -2.42 34.03 -16.39
N HIS A 567 -2.04 32.80 -16.03
CA HIS A 567 -1.12 31.99 -16.82
C HIS A 567 -1.71 31.52 -18.15
N PHE A 568 -2.94 31.01 -18.13
CA PHE A 568 -3.66 30.60 -19.36
C PHE A 568 -4.17 31.79 -20.18
N GLN A 569 -3.84 33.03 -19.80
CA GLN A 569 -4.23 34.28 -20.46
C GLN A 569 -5.76 34.48 -20.60
N GLN A 570 -6.55 33.89 -19.70
CA GLN A 570 -8.01 33.97 -19.71
C GLN A 570 -8.52 35.17 -18.90
N ARG A 571 -8.27 36.39 -19.38
CA ARG A 571 -8.62 37.64 -18.65
C ARG A 571 -10.11 37.79 -18.31
N HIS A 572 -11.00 37.22 -19.12
CA HIS A 572 -12.44 37.29 -18.90
C HIS A 572 -12.89 36.52 -17.65
N ARG A 573 -12.30 35.35 -17.37
CA ARG A 573 -12.60 34.55 -16.18
C ARG A 573 -12.17 35.24 -14.88
N LEU A 574 -11.08 35.99 -14.91
CA LEU A 574 -10.63 36.77 -13.75
C LEU A 574 -11.70 37.78 -13.26
N VAL A 575 -12.38 38.44 -14.19
CA VAL A 575 -13.40 39.45 -13.84
C VAL A 575 -14.76 38.83 -13.57
N LEU A 576 -15.12 37.77 -14.31
CA LEU A 576 -16.47 37.20 -14.30
C LEU A 576 -16.66 36.00 -13.36
N GLU A 577 -15.59 35.30 -13.00
CA GLU A 577 -15.62 34.15 -12.08
C GLU A 577 -14.96 34.53 -10.74
N PHE A 578 -13.66 34.85 -10.74
CA PHE A 578 -12.90 35.09 -9.50
C PHE A 578 -13.41 36.28 -8.67
N LEU A 579 -13.70 37.42 -9.29
CA LEU A 579 -14.12 38.62 -8.55
C LEU A 579 -15.48 38.42 -7.83
N PRO A 580 -16.54 37.92 -8.50
CA PRO A 580 -17.78 37.55 -7.82
C PRO A 580 -17.61 36.53 -6.69
N GLU A 581 -16.78 35.50 -6.90
CA GLU A 581 -16.49 34.48 -5.91
C GLU A 581 -15.83 35.05 -4.64
N MET A 582 -14.79 35.85 -4.80
CA MET A 582 -14.11 36.50 -3.68
C MET A 582 -15.01 37.48 -2.95
N ILE A 583 -15.80 38.28 -3.68
CA ILE A 583 -16.75 39.21 -3.08
C ILE A 583 -17.79 38.44 -2.27
N PHE A 584 -18.35 37.35 -2.82
CA PHE A 584 -19.33 36.52 -2.12
C PHE A 584 -18.77 35.94 -0.82
N LEU A 585 -17.57 35.36 -0.87
CA LEU A 585 -16.91 34.76 0.30
C LEU A 585 -16.57 35.81 1.37
N LEU A 586 -15.95 36.93 0.98
CA LEU A 586 -15.53 37.97 1.93
C LEU A 586 -16.71 38.75 2.51
N ALA A 587 -17.76 39.02 1.73
CA ALA A 587 -18.92 39.77 2.18
C ALA A 587 -19.71 39.04 3.27
N LEU A 588 -19.88 37.71 3.15
CA LEU A 588 -20.61 36.91 4.13
C LEU A 588 -19.69 36.41 5.26
N PHE A 589 -18.67 35.64 4.91
CA PHE A 589 -17.85 34.93 5.88
C PHE A 589 -16.65 35.76 6.35
N GLY A 590 -16.05 36.57 5.47
CA GLY A 590 -15.03 37.55 5.90
C GLY A 590 -15.58 38.54 6.93
N TYR A 591 -16.84 38.97 6.78
CA TYR A 591 -17.52 39.78 7.79
C TYR A 591 -17.76 39.04 9.11
N LEU A 592 -18.08 37.74 9.07
CA LEU A 592 -18.18 36.92 10.28
C LEU A 592 -16.86 36.87 11.05
N VAL A 593 -15.72 36.74 10.34
CA VAL A 593 -14.38 36.80 10.95
C VAL A 593 -14.13 38.16 11.60
N PHE A 594 -14.50 39.24 10.91
CA PHE A 594 -14.41 40.59 11.45
C PHE A 594 -15.23 40.75 12.74
N LEU A 595 -16.46 40.23 12.80
CA LEU A 595 -17.29 40.26 14.02
C LEU A 595 -16.64 39.51 15.19
N ILE A 596 -15.97 38.38 14.93
CA ILE A 596 -15.26 37.61 15.95
C ILE A 596 -14.12 38.44 16.56
N PHE A 597 -13.24 39.00 15.73
CA PHE A 597 -12.13 39.81 16.21
C PHE A 597 -12.60 41.09 16.90
N TYR A 598 -13.61 41.76 16.35
CA TYR A 598 -14.19 42.96 16.96
C TYR A 598 -14.77 42.66 18.35
N LYS A 599 -15.47 41.53 18.51
CA LYS A 599 -16.00 41.11 19.80
C LYS A 599 -14.88 40.83 20.81
N TRP A 600 -13.78 40.21 20.40
CA TRP A 600 -12.63 39.93 21.27
C TRP A 600 -11.92 41.20 21.77
N ILE A 601 -11.90 42.28 20.98
CA ILE A 601 -11.18 43.51 21.34
C ILE A 601 -12.07 44.45 22.18
N LYS A 602 -13.37 44.57 21.87
CA LYS A 602 -14.23 45.61 22.46
C LYS A 602 -14.83 45.25 23.80
N PHE A 603 -15.26 44.00 24.00
CA PHE A 603 -16.03 43.62 25.19
C PHE A 603 -15.10 43.11 26.29
N SER A 604 -15.09 43.82 27.43
CA SER A 604 -14.40 43.41 28.66
C SER A 604 -15.38 42.85 29.69
N ALA A 605 -14.87 42.40 30.85
CA ALA A 605 -15.66 41.88 31.96
C ALA A 605 -16.76 42.84 32.45
N ALA A 606 -16.51 44.15 32.41
CA ALA A 606 -17.44 45.20 32.83
C ALA A 606 -18.73 45.23 31.99
N ASP A 607 -18.63 44.95 30.69
CA ASP A 607 -19.74 45.03 29.73
C ASP A 607 -20.35 43.64 29.41
N SER A 608 -20.00 42.61 30.19
CA SER A 608 -20.36 41.21 29.93
C SER A 608 -21.87 40.96 29.81
N ARG A 609 -22.69 41.71 30.55
CA ARG A 609 -24.17 41.60 30.51
C ARG A 609 -24.78 42.08 29.18
N VAL A 610 -24.05 42.91 28.45
CA VAL A 610 -24.50 43.59 27.24
C VAL A 610 -23.91 42.92 25.98
N ALA A 611 -23.05 41.91 26.14
CA ALA A 611 -22.31 41.29 25.05
C ALA A 611 -23.24 40.47 24.11
N PRO A 612 -23.42 40.89 22.85
CA PRO A 612 -24.38 40.27 21.93
C PRO A 612 -23.88 38.92 21.37
N SER A 613 -24.81 38.08 20.91
CA SER A 613 -24.49 36.81 20.25
C SER A 613 -24.13 37.02 18.77
N ILE A 614 -22.96 36.50 18.35
CA ILE A 614 -22.50 36.59 16.94
C ILE A 614 -23.42 35.77 16.03
N LEU A 615 -23.91 34.62 16.50
CA LEU A 615 -24.74 33.72 15.70
C LEU A 615 -26.08 34.37 15.34
N ILE A 616 -26.73 35.04 16.30
CA ILE A 616 -28.02 35.70 16.06
C ILE A 616 -27.83 36.85 15.07
N HIS A 617 -26.79 37.66 15.23
CA HIS A 617 -26.47 38.72 14.27
C HIS A 617 -26.15 38.23 12.86
N PHE A 618 -25.61 37.02 12.74
CA PHE A 618 -25.37 36.39 11.44
C PHE A 618 -26.66 35.85 10.81
N ILE A 619 -27.59 35.31 11.62
CA ILE A 619 -28.92 34.88 11.14
C ILE A 619 -29.76 36.10 10.73
N ASP A 620 -29.81 37.12 11.58
CA ASP A 620 -30.53 38.38 11.35
C ASP A 620 -30.04 39.10 10.09
N MET A 621 -28.74 38.99 9.79
CA MET A 621 -28.15 39.51 8.56
C MET A 621 -28.80 38.91 7.31
N PHE A 622 -29.09 37.60 7.28
CA PHE A 622 -29.75 36.97 6.12
C PHE A 622 -31.27 37.15 6.11
N LEU A 623 -31.90 37.21 7.29
CA LEU A 623 -33.35 37.32 7.42
C LEU A 623 -33.86 38.77 7.30
N PHE A 624 -32.96 39.76 7.28
CA PHE A 624 -33.28 41.19 7.33
C PHE A 624 -34.18 41.57 8.52
N THR A 625 -34.00 40.89 9.65
CA THR A 625 -34.73 41.15 10.91
C THR A 625 -33.85 41.87 11.92
N SER A 626 -34.46 42.73 12.73
CA SER A 626 -33.77 43.41 13.84
C SER A 626 -34.35 42.95 15.17
N ASN A 627 -33.54 42.25 15.97
CA ASN A 627 -33.92 41.81 17.32
C ASN A 627 -33.64 42.91 18.36
N ALA A 628 -34.66 43.37 19.08
CA ALA A 628 -34.53 44.42 20.10
C ALA A 628 -33.69 43.98 21.32
N GLU A 629 -33.57 42.67 21.57
CA GLU A 629 -32.81 42.11 22.69
C GLU A 629 -31.29 42.02 22.43
N ASN A 630 -30.84 42.06 21.17
CA ASN A 630 -29.43 42.02 20.82
C ASN A 630 -28.93 43.39 20.34
N LEU A 631 -28.12 44.05 21.16
CA LEU A 631 -27.56 45.36 20.84
C LEU A 631 -26.55 45.28 19.67
N PRO A 632 -26.48 46.34 18.83
CA PRO A 632 -25.48 46.41 17.76
C PRO A 632 -24.06 46.50 18.33
N LEU A 633 -23.11 45.80 17.71
CA LEU A 633 -21.70 45.79 18.12
C LEU A 633 -21.04 47.15 17.88
N TYR A 634 -21.36 47.82 16.78
CA TYR A 634 -20.78 49.11 16.40
C TYR A 634 -21.84 50.05 15.81
N PRO A 635 -21.65 51.38 15.93
CA PRO A 635 -22.59 52.35 15.36
C PRO A 635 -22.65 52.18 13.84
N GLY A 636 -23.87 52.04 13.29
CA GLY A 636 -24.06 51.81 11.85
C GLY A 636 -23.91 50.36 11.38
N GLN A 637 -24.06 49.36 12.27
CA GLN A 637 -23.98 47.95 11.87
C GLN A 637 -25.04 47.52 10.83
N VAL A 638 -26.30 47.94 11.02
CA VAL A 638 -27.42 47.56 10.16
C VAL A 638 -27.20 47.97 8.68
N PRO A 639 -26.84 49.24 8.35
CA PRO A 639 -26.61 49.61 6.95
C PRO A 639 -25.42 48.86 6.33
N VAL A 640 -24.35 48.59 7.09
CA VAL A 640 -23.22 47.79 6.58
C VAL A 640 -23.64 46.37 6.25
N GLN A 641 -24.41 45.71 7.13
CA GLN A 641 -24.93 44.37 6.89
C GLN A 641 -25.83 44.31 5.66
N MET A 642 -26.74 45.29 5.49
CA MET A 642 -27.60 45.35 4.30
C MET A 642 -26.79 45.52 3.01
N VAL A 643 -25.78 46.40 3.00
CA VAL A 643 -24.90 46.60 1.83
C VAL A 643 -24.14 45.32 1.47
N LEU A 644 -23.59 44.61 2.48
CA LEU A 644 -22.85 43.37 2.25
C LEU A 644 -23.73 42.25 1.68
N VAL A 645 -24.95 42.08 2.18
CA VAL A 645 -25.87 41.06 1.67
C VAL A 645 -26.36 41.40 0.27
N VAL A 646 -26.67 42.67 -0.02
CA VAL A 646 -27.03 43.10 -1.38
C VAL A 646 -25.88 42.87 -2.35
N LEU A 647 -24.64 43.16 -1.94
CA LEU A 647 -23.45 42.90 -2.75
C LEU A 647 -23.25 41.40 -3.02
N ALA A 648 -23.44 40.55 -2.01
CA ALA A 648 -23.35 39.09 -2.15
C ALA A 648 -24.49 38.51 -3.02
N LEU A 649 -25.69 39.07 -2.97
CA LEU A 649 -26.80 38.67 -3.85
C LEU A 649 -26.56 39.14 -5.29
N ALA A 650 -25.97 40.32 -5.48
CA ALA A 650 -25.64 40.84 -6.81
C ALA A 650 -24.52 40.06 -7.50
N SER A 651 -23.61 39.42 -6.76
CA SER A 651 -22.54 38.61 -7.35
C SER A 651 -23.04 37.30 -7.97
N VAL A 652 -24.17 36.75 -7.52
CA VAL A 652 -24.71 35.47 -8.03
C VAL A 652 -25.17 35.56 -9.49
N PRO A 653 -26.00 36.55 -9.91
CA PRO A 653 -26.32 36.73 -11.34
C PRO A 653 -25.10 37.01 -12.22
N VAL A 654 -24.11 37.74 -11.70
CA VAL A 654 -22.86 38.03 -12.43
C VAL A 654 -22.08 36.76 -12.70
N LEU A 655 -21.98 35.86 -11.72
CA LEU A 655 -21.29 34.57 -11.86
C LEU A 655 -22.04 33.62 -12.83
N LEU A 656 -23.38 33.61 -12.78
CA LEU A 656 -24.23 32.76 -13.60
C LEU A 656 -24.23 33.17 -15.08
N LEU A 657 -24.43 34.47 -15.35
CA LEU A 657 -24.65 34.97 -16.71
C LEU A 657 -23.40 35.58 -17.34
N GLY A 658 -22.38 35.94 -16.56
CA GLY A 658 -21.22 36.68 -17.04
C GLY A 658 -20.46 35.95 -18.14
N THR A 659 -20.04 34.72 -17.89
CA THR A 659 -19.24 33.93 -18.82
C THR A 659 -20.00 33.49 -20.09
N PRO A 660 -21.25 32.96 -20.03
CA PRO A 660 -21.97 32.60 -21.25
C PRO A 660 -22.30 33.82 -22.11
N LEU A 661 -22.69 34.95 -21.52
CA LEU A 661 -22.96 36.19 -22.27
C LEU A 661 -21.70 36.75 -22.92
N TYR A 662 -20.56 36.71 -22.22
CA TYR A 662 -19.28 37.16 -22.80
C TYR A 662 -18.88 36.34 -24.02
N GLN A 663 -18.97 35.00 -23.93
CA GLN A 663 -18.63 34.12 -25.04
C GLN A 663 -19.61 34.29 -26.22
N TRP A 664 -20.89 34.46 -25.95
CA TRP A 664 -21.91 34.74 -26.96
C TRP A 664 -21.69 36.07 -27.69
N CYS A 665 -21.38 37.14 -26.95
CA CYS A 665 -21.05 38.45 -27.54
C CYS A 665 -19.77 38.39 -28.39
N ARG A 666 -18.73 37.67 -27.94
CA ARG A 666 -17.49 37.49 -28.71
C ARG A 666 -17.74 36.77 -30.03
N GLN A 667 -18.59 35.75 -30.02
CA GLN A 667 -18.95 35.02 -31.25
C GLN A 667 -19.76 35.86 -32.21
N ARG A 668 -20.76 36.62 -31.74
CA ARG A 668 -21.50 37.56 -32.59
C ARG A 668 -20.60 38.64 -33.21
N GLY A 669 -19.58 39.09 -32.50
CA GLY A 669 -18.58 40.02 -33.04
C GLY A 669 -17.67 39.40 -34.12
N LEU A 670 -17.29 38.12 -33.94
CA LEU A 670 -16.50 37.36 -34.92
C LEU A 670 -17.33 37.00 -36.16
N THR A 671 -18.59 36.61 -36.02
CA THR A 671 -19.48 36.33 -37.15
C THR A 671 -19.92 37.58 -37.89
N ALA A 672 -20.04 38.73 -37.21
CA ALA A 672 -20.28 40.02 -37.85
C ALA A 672 -19.06 40.57 -38.63
N SER A 673 -17.84 40.12 -38.30
CA SER A 673 -16.60 40.54 -38.98
C SER A 673 -16.16 39.59 -40.10
N ALA A 674 -16.80 38.42 -40.25
CA ALA A 674 -16.58 37.53 -41.38
C ALA A 674 -17.34 38.06 -42.60
N VAL A 675 -16.62 38.73 -43.52
CA VAL A 675 -17.15 39.14 -44.83
C VAL A 675 -17.66 37.90 -45.59
N PRO A 676 -18.92 37.86 -46.07
CA PRO A 676 -19.37 36.77 -46.91
C PRO A 676 -18.67 36.86 -48.27
N VAL A 677 -17.80 35.90 -48.59
CA VAL A 677 -17.32 35.70 -49.96
C VAL A 677 -18.51 35.20 -50.78
N GLN A 678 -18.97 36.02 -51.72
CA GLN A 678 -20.03 35.70 -52.67
C GLN A 678 -19.64 34.47 -53.53
N PRO A 679 -20.57 33.56 -53.83
CA PRO A 679 -20.35 32.56 -54.86
C PRO A 679 -20.48 33.23 -56.23
N LEU A 680 -19.36 33.37 -56.94
CA LEU A 680 -19.36 33.83 -58.33
C LEU A 680 -19.74 32.66 -59.24
N ALA A 681 -20.90 32.75 -59.89
CA ALA A 681 -21.32 31.83 -60.95
C ALA A 681 -20.87 32.36 -62.32
N THR A 682 -19.98 31.62 -62.98
CA THR A 682 -19.59 31.62 -64.42
C THR A 682 -18.45 30.59 -64.50
N GLY A 683 -18.33 29.60 -65.38
CA GLY A 683 -19.00 29.16 -66.59
C GLY A 683 -18.10 28.05 -67.18
N GLU A 684 -18.71 27.14 -67.95
CA GLU A 684 -18.09 26.33 -69.03
C GLU A 684 -17.06 25.21 -68.70
N GLN A 685 -17.52 23.99 -69.04
CA GLN A 685 -16.85 22.93 -69.83
C GLN A 685 -15.64 22.13 -69.29
N GLU A 686 -15.94 20.84 -69.07
CA GLU A 686 -15.19 19.60 -69.39
C GLU A 686 -13.76 19.37 -68.85
N PRO A 687 -13.51 18.14 -68.38
CA PRO A 687 -12.82 17.14 -69.21
C PRO A 687 -13.60 15.81 -69.26
N LEU A 688 -13.95 15.33 -70.45
CA LEU A 688 -13.22 14.34 -71.27
C LEU A 688 -13.03 12.96 -70.60
N LEU A 689 -13.87 12.00 -71.07
CA LEU A 689 -13.58 10.63 -71.59
C LEU A 689 -12.38 9.89 -70.97
N GLU A 690 -12.39 8.62 -70.59
CA GLU A 690 -13.10 7.38 -70.97
C GLU A 690 -12.68 6.38 -69.86
N GLY A 691 -13.51 5.48 -69.34
CA GLY A 691 -14.10 4.35 -70.05
C GLY A 691 -13.50 3.03 -69.53
N GLN A 692 -14.20 2.32 -68.64
CA GLN A 692 -14.62 0.93 -68.86
C GLN A 692 -15.22 0.30 -67.60
N GLU A 693 -16.52 0.01 -67.71
CA GLU A 693 -17.31 -0.87 -66.87
C GLU A 693 -16.88 -2.34 -67.05
N ALA A 694 -16.94 -3.11 -65.97
CA ALA A 694 -17.64 -4.40 -65.84
C ALA A 694 -17.10 -5.13 -64.59
N ARG A 695 -17.73 -5.00 -63.42
CA ARG A 695 -18.82 -5.89 -62.94
C ARG A 695 -18.53 -7.39 -63.12
N ASN A 696 -18.21 -8.03 -62.00
CA ASN A 696 -18.78 -9.30 -61.53
C ASN A 696 -18.69 -9.24 -59.98
N SER A 697 -19.78 -8.97 -59.26
CA SER A 697 -20.70 -9.95 -58.66
C SER A 697 -20.03 -10.72 -57.51
N ILE A 698 -20.49 -10.82 -56.26
CA ILE A 698 -21.80 -10.74 -55.60
C ILE A 698 -21.49 -10.81 -54.08
N ASN A 699 -22.22 -10.02 -53.28
CA ASN A 699 -22.57 -10.17 -51.85
C ASN A 699 -21.50 -10.58 -50.80
N ALA A 700 -21.17 -9.66 -49.88
CA ALA A 700 -21.10 -9.95 -48.45
C ALA A 700 -21.10 -8.65 -47.61
N THR A 701 -22.17 -8.50 -46.82
CA THR A 701 -22.25 -7.82 -45.51
C THR A 701 -21.62 -6.43 -45.35
N THR A 702 -22.52 -5.44 -45.32
CA THR A 702 -22.36 -4.16 -44.63
C THR A 702 -22.17 -4.38 -43.13
N GLU A 703 -20.93 -4.34 -42.66
CA GLU A 703 -20.56 -3.99 -41.29
C GLU A 703 -19.09 -3.55 -41.31
N ASP A 704 -18.84 -2.37 -40.74
CA ASP A 704 -17.54 -1.86 -40.28
C ASP A 704 -16.45 -1.50 -41.30
N VAL A 705 -16.64 -0.40 -42.06
CA VAL A 705 -15.52 0.47 -42.52
C VAL A 705 -15.96 1.94 -42.57
N GLU A 706 -15.99 2.61 -41.42
CA GLU A 706 -15.75 4.05 -41.35
C GLU A 706 -14.43 4.28 -40.63
N SER A 707 -13.34 4.26 -41.40
CA SER A 707 -12.06 4.78 -40.94
C SER A 707 -11.63 5.94 -41.82
N GLY A 708 -11.46 7.09 -41.17
CA GLY A 708 -10.35 7.98 -41.50
C GLY A 708 -10.63 9.05 -42.54
N ARG A 709 -11.47 10.03 -42.19
CA ARG A 709 -11.30 11.45 -42.59
C ARG A 709 -12.15 12.38 -41.73
N HIS A 710 -11.87 12.43 -40.43
CA HIS A 710 -12.24 13.60 -39.63
C HIS A 710 -11.12 14.64 -39.73
N GLY A 711 -11.37 15.70 -40.51
CA GLY A 711 -10.77 17.00 -40.25
C GLY A 711 -11.26 17.52 -38.89
N PRO A 712 -10.59 18.53 -38.29
CA PRO A 712 -10.81 18.90 -36.90
C PRO A 712 -12.27 19.29 -36.68
N ASP A 713 -12.91 18.63 -35.72
CA ASP A 713 -14.25 18.96 -35.26
C ASP A 713 -14.33 20.44 -34.89
N ALA A 714 -15.00 21.22 -35.74
CA ALA A 714 -15.71 22.39 -35.30
C ALA A 714 -16.81 21.90 -34.36
N LYS A 715 -16.49 21.72 -33.08
CA LYS A 715 -17.49 21.48 -32.03
C LYS A 715 -18.58 22.53 -32.20
N HIS A 716 -19.79 22.10 -32.54
CA HIS A 716 -20.97 22.96 -32.51
C HIS A 716 -21.00 23.64 -31.13
N PHE A 717 -20.90 24.97 -31.12
CA PHE A 717 -20.93 25.73 -29.89
C PHE A 717 -22.36 25.70 -29.35
N ASP A 718 -22.64 24.77 -28.45
CA ASP A 718 -23.93 24.70 -27.80
C ASP A 718 -23.96 25.66 -26.61
N PHE A 719 -24.57 26.82 -26.82
CA PHE A 719 -24.78 27.80 -25.77
C PHE A 719 -25.53 27.20 -24.57
N ALA A 720 -26.42 26.23 -24.81
CA ALA A 720 -27.16 25.57 -23.75
C ALA A 720 -26.24 24.73 -22.86
N GLU A 721 -25.27 24.02 -23.43
CA GLU A 721 -24.29 23.22 -22.67
C GLU A 721 -23.42 24.10 -21.77
N ILE A 722 -22.92 25.22 -22.30
CA ILE A 722 -22.08 26.17 -21.55
C ILE A 722 -22.86 26.83 -20.43
N PHE A 723 -24.11 27.23 -20.70
CA PHE A 723 -24.99 27.80 -19.69
C PHE A 723 -25.31 26.78 -18.58
N MET A 724 -25.61 25.53 -18.93
CA MET A 724 -25.88 24.47 -17.97
C MET A 724 -24.66 24.16 -17.10
N HIS A 725 -23.47 24.06 -17.70
CA HIS A 725 -22.23 23.83 -16.95
C HIS A 725 -21.93 24.99 -15.99
N GLN A 726 -22.08 26.23 -16.44
CA GLN A 726 -21.89 27.41 -15.60
C GLN A 726 -22.93 27.50 -14.47
N ALA A 727 -24.18 27.10 -14.74
CA ALA A 727 -25.24 27.07 -13.73
C ALA A 727 -24.92 26.07 -12.61
N ILE A 728 -24.44 24.88 -12.97
CA ILE A 728 -23.99 23.88 -12.00
C ILE A 728 -22.84 24.44 -11.16
N HIS A 729 -21.81 25.00 -11.82
CA HIS A 729 -20.66 25.61 -11.13
C HIS A 729 -21.09 26.71 -10.15
N THR A 730 -22.02 27.57 -10.56
CA THR A 730 -22.52 28.67 -9.71
C THR A 730 -23.27 28.14 -8.48
N ILE A 731 -24.16 27.15 -8.66
CA ILE A 731 -24.93 26.55 -7.56
C ILE A 731 -24.00 25.81 -6.60
N GLU A 732 -23.08 25.02 -7.14
CA GLU A 732 -22.09 24.26 -6.37
C GLU A 732 -21.19 25.20 -5.57
N TYR A 733 -20.72 26.29 -6.16
CA TYR A 733 -19.89 27.26 -5.45
C TYR A 733 -20.66 27.94 -4.31
N CYS A 734 -21.85 28.48 -4.58
CA CYS A 734 -22.63 29.23 -3.60
C CYS A 734 -23.06 28.37 -2.41
N LEU A 735 -23.65 27.19 -2.66
CA LEU A 735 -24.06 26.24 -1.61
C LEU A 735 -22.84 25.59 -0.95
N GLY A 736 -21.82 25.28 -1.75
CA GLY A 736 -20.55 24.74 -1.29
C GLY A 736 -19.82 25.67 -0.33
N CYS A 737 -19.82 26.98 -0.54
CA CYS A 737 -19.19 27.93 0.38
C CYS A 737 -19.79 27.88 1.80
N VAL A 738 -21.12 27.74 1.92
CA VAL A 738 -21.78 27.58 3.23
C VAL A 738 -21.42 26.22 3.86
N SER A 739 -21.53 25.14 3.09
CA SER A 739 -21.26 23.78 3.55
C SER A 739 -19.79 23.59 3.95
N ASN A 740 -18.86 24.08 3.12
CA ASN A 740 -17.42 24.01 3.35
C ASN A 740 -17.03 24.82 4.58
N THR A 741 -17.59 26.01 4.80
CA THR A 741 -17.34 26.78 6.03
C THR A 741 -17.79 26.02 7.28
N ALA A 742 -18.99 25.42 7.26
CA ALA A 742 -19.48 24.61 8.37
C ALA A 742 -18.63 23.34 8.60
N SER A 743 -18.09 22.76 7.53
CA SER A 743 -17.20 21.58 7.57
C SER A 743 -15.94 21.81 8.41
N TYR A 744 -15.41 23.05 8.47
CA TYR A 744 -14.26 23.39 9.31
C TYR A 744 -14.55 23.29 10.83
N LEU A 745 -15.81 23.20 11.26
CA LEU A 745 -16.15 22.91 12.66
C LEU A 745 -15.59 21.57 13.14
N ARG A 746 -15.25 20.66 12.22
CA ARG A 746 -14.53 19.41 12.55
C ARG A 746 -13.22 19.65 13.30
N LEU A 747 -12.50 20.74 12.97
CA LEU A 747 -11.25 21.09 13.66
C LEU A 747 -11.47 21.25 15.17
N TRP A 748 -12.56 21.94 15.51
CA TRP A 748 -12.98 22.13 16.89
C TRP A 748 -13.46 20.82 17.52
N ALA A 749 -14.37 20.10 16.84
CA ALA A 749 -14.99 18.89 17.39
C ALA A 749 -13.94 17.81 17.73
N LEU A 750 -12.99 17.55 16.82
CA LEU A 750 -11.94 16.55 17.07
C LEU A 750 -10.93 17.04 18.12
N SER A 751 -10.55 18.32 18.11
CA SER A 751 -9.67 18.87 19.16
C SER A 751 -10.29 18.79 20.55
N LEU A 752 -11.62 18.96 20.67
CA LEU A 752 -12.34 18.82 21.93
C LEU A 752 -12.44 17.34 22.33
N ALA A 753 -12.77 16.45 21.41
CA ALA A 753 -12.84 15.02 21.67
C ALA A 753 -11.49 14.47 22.15
N HIS A 754 -10.39 14.82 21.49
CA HIS A 754 -9.04 14.42 21.87
C HIS A 754 -8.69 14.89 23.29
N ALA A 755 -8.92 16.17 23.60
CA ALA A 755 -8.67 16.72 24.93
C ALA A 755 -9.49 16.00 26.02
N GLN A 756 -10.78 15.74 25.78
CA GLN A 756 -11.65 15.06 26.73
C GLN A 756 -11.29 13.58 26.91
N LEU A 757 -10.95 12.86 25.84
CA LEU A 757 -10.52 11.48 25.93
C LEU A 757 -9.19 11.34 26.68
N SER A 758 -8.26 12.27 26.47
CA SER A 758 -7.01 12.32 27.24
C SER A 758 -7.27 12.55 28.74
N GLU A 759 -8.20 13.44 29.09
CA GLU A 759 -8.57 13.73 30.48
C GLU A 759 -9.26 12.54 31.15
N VAL A 760 -10.18 11.86 30.46
CA VAL A 760 -10.84 10.65 30.97
C VAL A 760 -9.83 9.53 31.18
N LEU A 761 -8.91 9.33 30.24
CA LEU A 761 -7.89 8.29 30.34
C LEU A 761 -6.95 8.58 31.52
N TRP A 762 -6.54 9.84 31.72
CA TRP A 762 -5.75 10.25 32.89
C TRP A 762 -6.50 10.04 34.21
N THR A 763 -7.75 10.49 34.29
CA THR A 763 -8.53 10.47 35.53
C THR A 763 -9.02 9.08 35.92
N MET A 764 -9.31 8.20 34.96
CA MET A 764 -9.78 6.83 35.25
C MET A 764 -8.65 5.82 35.44
N VAL A 765 -7.48 6.02 34.81
CA VAL A 765 -6.35 5.09 34.90
C VAL A 765 -5.27 5.61 35.84
N MET A 766 -4.63 6.74 35.50
CA MET A 766 -3.47 7.25 36.24
C MET A 766 -3.84 7.71 37.65
N ARG A 767 -4.99 8.38 37.83
CA ARG A 767 -5.44 8.83 39.16
C ARG A 767 -5.59 7.67 40.15
N ASN A 768 -6.09 6.53 39.68
CA ASN A 768 -6.27 5.33 40.49
C ASN A 768 -4.94 4.66 40.86
N GLY A 769 -3.85 4.97 40.15
CA GLY A 769 -2.50 4.51 40.51
C GLY A 769 -1.87 5.28 41.68
N PHE A 770 -2.34 6.50 41.99
CA PHE A 770 -1.80 7.35 43.05
C PHE A 770 -2.42 7.08 44.43
N VAL A 771 -2.48 5.81 44.87
CA VAL A 771 -3.14 5.41 46.15
C VAL A 771 -2.31 5.76 47.40
N GLY A 772 -1.03 6.11 47.28
CA GLY A 772 -0.26 6.67 48.40
C GLY A 772 1.26 6.70 48.17
N LEU A 773 1.98 7.54 48.92
CA LEU A 773 3.45 7.62 48.93
C LEU A 773 4.09 6.46 49.71
N SER A 774 3.76 5.21 49.36
CA SER A 774 4.36 4.00 49.95
C SER A 774 5.07 3.17 48.88
N TYR A 775 6.02 2.32 49.29
CA TYR A 775 6.71 1.39 48.38
C TYR A 775 5.73 0.48 47.62
N VAL A 776 4.64 0.09 48.29
CA VAL A 776 3.54 -0.68 47.68
C VAL A 776 2.84 0.11 46.58
N GLY A 777 2.66 1.42 46.76
CA GLY A 777 2.14 2.32 45.73
C GLY A 777 3.03 2.36 44.48
N GLY A 778 4.36 2.32 44.65
CA GLY A 778 5.31 2.25 43.54
C GLY A 778 5.17 0.97 42.71
N VAL A 779 5.01 -0.19 43.36
CA VAL A 779 4.84 -1.48 42.66
C VAL A 779 3.51 -1.54 41.90
N VAL A 780 2.44 -0.97 42.45
CA VAL A 780 1.13 -0.89 41.79
C VAL A 780 1.14 0.11 40.63
N LEU A 781 1.94 1.17 40.70
CA LEU A 781 2.03 2.20 39.67
C LEU A 781 2.62 1.66 38.35
N VAL A 782 3.59 0.74 38.40
CA VAL A 782 4.24 0.19 37.20
C VAL A 782 3.26 -0.48 36.22
N PRO A 783 2.44 -1.48 36.61
CA PRO A 783 1.46 -2.09 35.71
C PRO A 783 0.35 -1.12 35.31
N VAL A 784 -0.06 -0.20 36.19
CA VAL A 784 -1.07 0.83 35.86
C VAL A 784 -0.53 1.79 34.79
N PHE A 785 0.73 2.21 34.91
CA PHE A 785 1.40 3.04 33.91
C PHE A 785 1.62 2.28 32.60
N ALA A 786 1.98 0.99 32.65
CA ALA A 786 2.10 0.17 31.45
C ALA A 786 0.76 0.07 30.70
N ALA A 787 -0.34 -0.15 31.42
CA ALA A 787 -1.69 -0.12 30.84
C ALA A 787 -2.02 1.27 30.27
N PHE A 788 -1.78 2.35 31.01
CA PHE A 788 -1.95 3.72 30.54
C PHE A 788 -1.17 3.99 29.24
N ALA A 789 0.10 3.57 29.17
CA ALA A 789 0.95 3.77 28.00
C ALA A 789 0.42 3.00 26.78
N VAL A 790 0.02 1.73 26.95
CA VAL A 790 -0.55 0.92 25.86
C VAL A 790 -1.87 1.52 25.34
N LEU A 791 -2.78 1.91 26.25
CA LEU A 791 -4.04 2.54 25.82
C LEU A 791 -3.80 3.89 25.14
N THR A 792 -2.85 4.69 25.65
CA THR A 792 -2.49 5.99 25.06
C THR A 792 -1.93 5.81 23.64
N VAL A 793 -1.02 4.87 23.42
CA VAL A 793 -0.46 4.62 22.09
C VAL A 793 -1.53 4.05 21.14
N ALA A 794 -2.30 3.05 21.56
CA ALA A 794 -3.26 2.39 20.67
C ALA A 794 -4.46 3.29 20.33
N ILE A 795 -5.08 3.93 21.33
CA ILE A 795 -6.33 4.67 21.15
C ILE A 795 -6.04 6.13 20.76
N LEU A 796 -5.29 6.86 21.60
CA LEU A 796 -5.07 8.29 21.38
C LEU A 796 -4.08 8.53 20.23
N LEU A 797 -2.98 7.80 20.15
CA LEU A 797 -1.95 8.10 19.14
C LEU A 797 -2.26 7.48 17.77
N VAL A 798 -2.60 6.19 17.71
CA VAL A 798 -2.87 5.51 16.41
C VAL A 798 -4.28 5.81 15.90
N MET A 799 -5.33 5.53 16.67
CA MET A 799 -6.71 5.66 16.15
C MET A 799 -7.13 7.13 15.97
N GLU A 800 -6.96 7.98 16.98
CA GLU A 800 -7.32 9.39 16.83
C GLU A 800 -6.35 10.14 15.92
N GLY A 801 -5.05 9.81 15.96
CA GLY A 801 -4.06 10.37 15.03
C GLY A 801 -4.42 10.08 13.57
N LEU A 802 -4.80 8.83 13.24
CA LEU A 802 -5.26 8.48 11.89
C LEU A 802 -6.57 9.19 11.51
N SER A 803 -7.52 9.29 12.44
CA SER A 803 -8.78 10.01 12.24
C SER A 803 -8.54 11.50 11.92
N ALA A 804 -7.73 12.17 12.75
CA ALA A 804 -7.34 13.56 12.54
C ALA A 804 -6.58 13.75 11.22
N PHE A 805 -5.69 12.82 10.85
CA PHE A 805 -4.99 12.83 9.56
C PHE A 805 -5.97 12.77 8.37
N LEU A 806 -6.94 11.84 8.39
CA LEU A 806 -7.93 11.72 7.31
C LEU A 806 -8.86 12.93 7.22
N HIS A 807 -9.24 13.51 8.36
CA HIS A 807 -10.04 14.73 8.36
C HIS A 807 -9.27 15.96 7.86
N ALA A 808 -7.99 16.09 8.22
CA ALA A 808 -7.13 17.13 7.66
C ALA A 808 -6.97 16.96 6.14
N LEU A 809 -6.82 15.72 5.66
CA LEU A 809 -6.71 15.39 4.24
C LEU A 809 -7.99 15.73 3.48
N ARG A 810 -9.15 15.40 4.05
CA ARG A 810 -10.44 15.77 3.49
C ARG A 810 -10.57 17.29 3.31
N LEU A 811 -10.19 18.08 4.32
CA LEU A 811 -10.19 19.56 4.26
C LEU A 811 -9.34 20.12 3.11
N HIS A 812 -8.27 19.41 2.73
CA HIS A 812 -7.44 19.81 1.59
C HIS A 812 -8.06 19.41 0.25
N TRP A 813 -8.59 18.19 0.15
CA TRP A 813 -9.15 17.69 -1.11
C TRP A 813 -10.48 18.35 -1.49
N VAL A 814 -11.40 18.48 -0.55
CA VAL A 814 -12.75 18.96 -0.88
C VAL A 814 -12.86 20.47 -0.71
N GLU A 815 -12.35 21.03 0.39
CA GLU A 815 -12.56 22.44 0.72
C GLU A 815 -11.50 23.38 0.13
N PHE A 816 -10.24 22.92 -0.05
CA PHE A 816 -9.16 23.75 -0.59
C PHE A 816 -8.94 23.55 -2.10
N GLN A 817 -8.78 22.31 -2.56
CA GLN A 817 -8.47 22.01 -3.97
C GLN A 817 -9.64 22.34 -4.91
N ASN A 818 -10.89 22.13 -4.49
CA ASN A 818 -12.08 22.43 -5.33
C ASN A 818 -12.20 23.90 -5.78
N LYS A 819 -11.37 24.83 -5.25
CA LYS A 819 -11.40 26.25 -5.63
C LYS A 819 -10.50 26.62 -6.80
N PHE A 820 -9.48 25.83 -7.11
CA PHE A 820 -8.52 26.17 -8.16
C PHE A 820 -7.96 24.97 -8.92
N TYR A 821 -8.11 23.77 -8.38
CA TYR A 821 -7.52 22.53 -8.87
C TYR A 821 -8.54 21.74 -9.69
N VAL A 822 -8.30 21.62 -10.99
CA VAL A 822 -9.16 20.87 -11.92
C VAL A 822 -8.86 19.38 -11.88
N GLY A 823 -7.58 18.99 -11.72
CA GLY A 823 -7.19 17.60 -11.44
C GLY A 823 -7.46 16.59 -12.57
N ALA A 824 -7.61 17.05 -13.82
CA ALA A 824 -7.94 16.21 -14.97
C ALA A 824 -6.71 15.74 -15.79
N GLY A 825 -5.49 15.94 -15.28
CA GLY A 825 -4.28 15.56 -15.98
C GLY A 825 -3.94 14.08 -15.85
N TYR A 826 -2.89 13.66 -16.54
CA TYR A 826 -2.25 12.36 -16.33
C TYR A 826 -0.77 12.55 -16.01
N LYS A 827 -0.23 11.65 -15.20
CA LYS A 827 1.13 11.73 -14.66
C LYS A 827 2.11 11.18 -15.68
N LEU A 828 3.24 11.87 -15.89
CA LEU A 828 4.34 11.33 -16.67
C LEU A 828 4.93 10.12 -15.95
N CYS A 829 4.85 8.94 -16.59
CA CYS A 829 5.46 7.72 -16.11
C CYS A 829 6.69 7.40 -16.97
N PRO A 830 7.89 7.90 -16.62
CA PRO A 830 9.06 7.69 -17.45
C PRO A 830 9.48 6.21 -17.44
N PHE A 831 9.92 5.73 -18.60
CA PHE A 831 10.55 4.43 -18.76
C PHE A 831 11.93 4.45 -18.10
N ALA A 832 12.03 3.90 -16.90
CA ALA A 832 13.25 3.82 -16.11
C ALA A 832 13.46 2.42 -15.53
N PHE A 833 14.71 1.99 -15.38
CA PHE A 833 15.03 0.80 -14.60
C PHE A 833 15.11 1.13 -13.10
N ALA A 834 13.96 1.22 -12.43
CA ALA A 834 13.91 1.56 -11.00
C ALA A 834 14.60 0.48 -10.13
N PRO A 835 15.54 0.80 -9.24
CA PRO A 835 16.27 -0.20 -8.45
C PRO A 835 15.37 -1.01 -7.51
N ASP A 836 14.29 -0.41 -7.01
CA ASP A 836 13.41 -0.99 -5.99
C ASP A 836 12.43 -2.06 -6.52
N THR A 837 12.20 -2.15 -7.84
CA THR A 837 11.27 -3.14 -8.43
C THR A 837 11.87 -4.53 -8.59
N TRP A 838 13.17 -4.69 -8.32
CA TRP A 838 13.92 -5.89 -8.70
C TRP A 838 14.41 -6.76 -7.53
N GLU A 839 14.19 -6.31 -6.29
CA GLU A 839 14.46 -7.08 -5.06
C GLU A 839 13.31 -8.04 -4.69
#